data_AF-A0A959PQF3-F1
#
_entry.id   AF-A0A959PQF3-F1
#
_cell.length_a   1.000
_cell.length_b   1.000
_cell.length_c   1.000
_cell.angle_alpha   90.00
_cell.angle_beta   90.00
_cell.angle_gamma   90.00
#
_symmetry.space_group_name_H-M   'P 1'
#
loop_
_entity.id
_entity.type
_entity.pdbx_description
1 polymer ?
#
loop_
_entity_poly.entity_id
_entity_poly.type
_entity_poly.pdbx_seq_one_letter_code
_entity_poly.pdbx_strand_id
1 'polypeptide(L)'
;MRLIFIFLLLSHFYTSDINGQNVFHFWEKTQDKKSELKVDREGGAIVFIANNENIQYALDAAPDEASFILNRKGSLITLPQDNGILDTFTVWKSEVAEPGLLESYPNIHSYKGYNINNPSQVMRMTQTTHGLYSSIRTESHITYIEPDQSCQGRYKVFNASDVDDISKFICGSDFDEHLESSKMGKRSSGENMLMRKYRMGLACTGVWGQKRGTKEKVIEEMVIFMDKANLVFESELAVRMVLIEKNDKLIFLDPNNDPYNDVDVGGSLVGQNTNALNNIVGVGSYDIGHIFSVCFDVGGIAGGTVCTENKGAGVTCFNGNSISNYIVLVFCHEVGHQMSASHTFNHCGNSSQTALNTAYEPGSGNTIMSYSGLCGSDNVGSGSESYYHVASLDQVYTFTNQEGAQGYTCAELVDINNHAPVITKMPPSGYFIPKSTPFVLDASAEDEDGDDLTFNWEQYDAEKSIPLGDTTTLGDIPLFKSGKPSKKTLRLFPSNSNIINGLYFNYGDMLPYNTRNLTFKFIARDNNPMGNAAAWDEMVIQVDGTSKPFKYLSPNGSQTFITGQKVDITWEVGNTAMQPINTKFVDVFISKTTNLDFNPGNMLLVAENIPNSGRATIIIPNTVSNTARLIIKARDNIYFTNTLINWKINTPNFPTFFTDVENSVQTSCLPEQVQYTITSVGFNDFDIPIHCEVVGGLPEGAVASFEKSEMIPGENNTLTIDLNQTKGDSTYFITVRTFIAGLDTFERNLTLFTKGTDIDALKAQLPVNGASGMPTLQVYTWEKRKEADKYLLEVSKDPTFQSQVIKLETQDTFFKSNIYLEKATIYFWRVKAINSCREGSWSHVSAFQTEAVQCATFSTEDLNVNITFSGTPSIELPLTINASGKVEDINVAYVKGKHQNIKDLTVDLVSPNGKASTLWSNMCPSNSSINSGFDDESTLFLNCPLSTGKIMKPMTPLAVFKGEEISGTWTLNVKDNKVGDGGSFSGFSLEFCSKISLNPPTIETLDTIKVMKKSSVFITKEQILATDPNDIASDIVFTLTAVPQYGQLYIENKGLNIGNTFTQEDINSGKLRYTHMAEYLTPDGFSFIVTDQNKGWSGGVSKAEILVYTIVGTKDINPALIKVFPNPFDQYISVVSEGTPISECSYRLFNTMGNCILSGQFTSEQISASNLISGIYILEISQNSSRSMYKLIKK
;
A
#
# COMPACT_ATOMS: atom_id res chain seq x y z
N MET A 1 5.60 64.53 28.46
CA MET A 1 6.50 63.57 29.16
C MET A 1 5.72 62.45 29.87
N ARG A 2 4.67 61.90 29.24
CA ARG A 2 3.86 60.77 29.75
C ARG A 2 3.53 59.71 28.67
N LEU A 3 3.87 59.96 27.40
CA LEU A 3 3.71 58.99 26.31
C LEU A 3 4.92 58.07 26.07
N ILE A 4 6.09 58.39 26.64
CA ILE A 4 7.31 57.58 26.45
C ILE A 4 7.41 56.44 27.50
N PHE A 5 6.61 56.48 28.57
CA PHE A 5 6.61 55.44 29.61
C PHE A 5 5.67 54.25 29.33
N ILE A 6 4.73 54.37 28.37
CA ILE A 6 3.83 53.27 28.00
C ILE A 6 4.48 52.36 26.93
N PHE A 7 5.38 52.90 26.10
CA PHE A 7 6.09 52.10 25.10
C PHE A 7 7.22 51.22 25.66
N LEU A 8 7.66 51.47 26.91
CA LEU A 8 8.77 50.75 27.55
C LEU A 8 8.34 49.64 28.53
N LEU A 9 7.03 49.47 28.77
CA LEU A 9 6.47 48.39 29.61
C LEU A 9 5.94 47.20 28.79
N LEU A 10 5.76 47.36 27.47
CA LEU A 10 5.41 46.27 26.54
C LEU A 10 6.63 45.48 26.03
N SER A 11 7.85 45.89 26.38
CA SER A 11 9.09 45.31 25.83
C SER A 11 9.82 44.33 26.75
N HIS A 12 9.15 43.74 27.74
CA HIS A 12 9.79 42.86 28.75
C HIS A 12 9.20 41.46 28.89
N PHE A 13 8.38 40.99 27.94
CA PHE A 13 8.07 39.57 27.81
C PHE A 13 8.93 38.97 26.69
N TYR A 14 9.86 38.12 27.11
CA TYR A 14 10.88 37.50 26.26
C TYR A 14 10.23 36.73 25.09
N THR A 15 10.58 37.14 23.88
CA THR A 15 10.38 36.41 22.63
C THR A 15 11.61 35.52 22.38
N SER A 16 11.41 34.24 22.05
CA SER A 16 12.48 33.40 21.52
C SER A 16 12.15 32.99 20.09
N ASP A 17 12.97 33.47 19.15
CA ASP A 17 12.90 33.18 17.73
C ASP A 17 13.33 31.74 17.43
N ILE A 18 12.44 30.97 16.80
CA ILE A 18 12.80 29.96 15.79
C ILE A 18 11.78 30.11 14.65
N ASN A 19 12.20 30.66 13.52
CA ASN A 19 11.48 30.71 12.23
C ASN A 19 10.17 31.54 12.14
N GLY A 20 10.24 32.84 12.46
CA GLY A 20 9.42 33.87 11.79
C GLY A 20 7.92 33.93 12.12
N GLN A 21 7.44 33.21 13.14
CA GLN A 21 6.13 33.40 13.76
C GLN A 21 6.28 33.54 15.27
N ASN A 22 5.60 34.53 15.86
CA ASN A 22 5.58 34.73 17.31
C ASN A 22 4.73 33.64 17.97
N VAL A 23 5.25 33.01 19.04
CA VAL A 23 4.49 32.07 19.89
C VAL A 23 3.82 32.84 21.01
N PHE A 24 2.52 32.64 21.21
CA PHE A 24 1.77 33.24 22.30
C PHE A 24 1.85 32.38 23.58
N HIS A 25 2.32 32.99 24.66
CA HIS A 25 2.39 32.39 25.99
C HIS A 25 1.36 33.02 26.93
N PHE A 26 0.45 32.21 27.48
CA PHE A 26 -0.66 32.68 28.32
C PHE A 26 -0.46 32.45 29.81
N TRP A 27 0.46 31.55 30.16
CA TRP A 27 0.59 30.97 31.48
C TRP A 27 1.69 31.71 32.26
N GLU A 28 1.32 32.43 33.31
CA GLU A 28 2.26 33.29 34.05
C GLU A 28 2.93 32.59 35.24
N LYS A 29 4.21 32.94 35.45
CA LYS A 29 4.98 32.62 36.65
C LYS A 29 4.79 33.74 37.68
N THR A 30 4.27 33.41 38.87
CA THR A 30 4.24 34.38 39.98
C THR A 30 5.67 34.68 40.46
N GLN A 31 5.97 35.97 40.75
CA GLN A 31 7.27 36.40 41.24
C GLN A 31 7.55 35.85 42.65
N ASP A 32 8.15 34.68 42.73
CA ASP A 32 9.03 34.31 43.82
C ASP A 32 10.27 33.59 43.28
N LYS A 33 11.42 33.92 43.88
CA LYS A 33 12.74 33.58 43.37
C LYS A 33 12.98 32.05 43.32
N LYS A 34 13.48 31.62 42.16
CA LYS A 34 14.02 30.29 41.77
C LYS A 34 12.98 29.17 41.58
N SER A 35 12.92 28.73 40.31
CA SER A 35 12.48 27.42 39.81
C SER A 35 11.40 26.68 40.60
N GLU A 36 10.14 26.90 40.21
CA GLU A 36 9.10 25.90 39.95
C GLU A 36 7.83 26.69 39.56
N LEU A 37 7.07 26.22 38.56
CA LEU A 37 5.67 26.65 38.40
C LEU A 37 4.97 26.31 39.73
N LYS A 38 4.13 27.19 40.28
CA LYS A 38 3.27 26.79 41.42
C LYS A 38 2.25 25.79 40.92
N VAL A 39 2.65 24.51 40.91
CA VAL A 39 1.81 23.35 40.66
C VAL A 39 1.24 22.93 42.01
N ASP A 40 0.05 23.41 42.32
CA ASP A 40 -0.72 22.85 43.43
C ASP A 40 -1.57 21.69 42.90
N ARG A 41 -1.48 20.53 43.56
CA ARG A 41 -2.36 19.39 43.29
C ARG A 41 -3.58 19.47 44.18
N GLU A 42 -4.75 19.73 43.58
CA GLU A 42 -6.04 19.64 44.24
C GLU A 42 -6.85 18.53 43.58
N GLY A 43 -7.17 17.47 44.33
CA GLY A 43 -8.07 16.40 43.85
C GLY A 43 -7.62 15.69 42.58
N GLY A 44 -6.31 15.57 42.33
CA GLY A 44 -5.75 14.89 41.15
C GLY A 44 -5.43 15.81 39.96
N ALA A 45 -5.93 17.04 39.94
CA ALA A 45 -5.65 18.02 38.89
C ALA A 45 -4.44 18.92 39.20
N ILE A 46 -3.76 19.39 38.16
CA ILE A 46 -2.74 20.45 38.23
C ILE A 46 -3.42 21.80 37.96
N VAL A 47 -3.18 22.77 38.84
CA VAL A 47 -3.73 24.13 38.68
C VAL A 47 -2.72 25.05 38.01
N PHE A 48 -3.16 25.80 37.00
CA PHE A 48 -2.40 26.86 36.32
C PHE A 48 -3.11 28.21 36.42
N ILE A 49 -2.36 29.31 36.28
CA ILE A 49 -2.89 30.68 36.20
C ILE A 49 -2.60 31.21 34.80
N ALA A 50 -3.63 31.76 34.15
CA ALA A 50 -3.50 32.43 32.85
C ALA A 50 -4.28 33.74 32.80
N ASN A 51 -3.84 34.62 31.90
CA ASN A 51 -4.52 35.87 31.60
C ASN A 51 -5.53 35.65 30.46
N ASN A 52 -6.83 35.72 30.78
CA ASN A 52 -7.91 35.48 29.81
C ASN A 52 -7.94 36.50 28.65
N GLU A 53 -7.51 37.75 28.86
CA GLU A 53 -7.44 38.75 27.79
C GLU A 53 -6.37 38.39 26.75
N ASN A 54 -5.23 37.85 27.23
CA ASN A 54 -4.15 37.42 26.34
C ASN A 54 -4.51 36.15 25.55
N ILE A 55 -5.25 35.21 26.18
CA ILE A 55 -5.80 34.03 25.50
C ILE A 55 -6.73 34.51 24.37
N GLN A 56 -7.70 35.36 24.70
CA GLN A 56 -8.65 35.89 23.71
C GLN A 56 -7.93 36.58 22.55
N TYR A 57 -6.97 37.46 22.82
CA TYR A 57 -6.22 38.17 21.78
C TYR A 57 -5.49 37.23 20.81
N ALA A 58 -4.89 36.15 21.31
CA ALA A 58 -4.18 35.20 20.47
C ALA A 58 -5.12 34.31 19.66
N LEU A 59 -6.26 33.94 20.23
CA LEU A 59 -7.27 33.13 19.55
C LEU A 59 -8.04 33.95 18.49
N ASP A 60 -8.32 35.22 18.75
CA ASP A 60 -8.90 36.15 17.76
C ASP A 60 -7.99 36.35 16.54
N ALA A 61 -6.67 36.19 16.73
CA ALA A 61 -5.68 36.24 15.65
C ALA A 61 -5.54 34.92 14.89
N ALA A 62 -6.16 33.82 15.35
CA ALA A 62 -6.11 32.53 14.66
C ALA A 62 -6.83 32.62 13.31
N PRO A 63 -6.19 32.18 12.22
CA PRO A 63 -6.83 32.17 10.91
C PRO A 63 -7.91 31.08 10.85
N ASP A 64 -8.83 31.22 9.90
CA ASP A 64 -9.85 30.21 9.62
C ASP A 64 -9.20 28.89 9.18
N GLU A 65 -9.77 27.74 9.57
CA GLU A 65 -9.29 26.41 9.21
C GLU A 65 -9.16 26.20 7.69
N ALA A 66 -10.00 26.83 6.86
CA ALA A 66 -9.86 26.76 5.40
C ALA A 66 -8.49 27.29 4.90
N SER A 67 -7.80 28.10 5.70
CA SER A 67 -6.44 28.55 5.40
C SER A 67 -5.38 27.45 5.56
N PHE A 68 -5.62 26.42 6.38
CA PHE A 68 -4.76 25.25 6.51
C PHE A 68 -4.72 24.45 5.21
N ILE A 69 -5.89 24.23 4.59
CA ILE A 69 -6.04 23.58 3.27
C ILE A 69 -5.23 24.33 2.19
N LEU A 70 -4.97 25.63 2.40
CA LEU A 70 -4.13 26.47 1.55
C LEU A 70 -2.65 26.56 2.01
N ASN A 71 -2.19 25.64 2.86
CA ASN A 71 -0.84 25.60 3.45
C ASN A 71 -0.43 26.88 4.20
N ARG A 72 -1.38 27.60 4.80
CA ARG A 72 -1.10 28.77 5.64
C ARG A 72 -0.92 28.35 7.08
N LYS A 73 0.14 28.86 7.71
CA LYS A 73 0.49 28.57 9.10
C LYS A 73 -0.57 29.12 10.06
N GLY A 74 -0.98 28.30 11.04
CA GLY A 74 -1.88 28.69 12.12
C GLY A 74 -1.20 29.60 13.14
N SER A 75 -1.97 30.00 14.16
CA SER A 75 -1.45 30.74 15.32
C SER A 75 -0.76 29.78 16.28
N LEU A 76 0.46 30.13 16.72
CA LEU A 76 1.22 29.32 17.67
C LEU A 76 0.88 29.71 19.10
N ILE A 77 0.45 28.75 19.91
CA ILE A 77 0.11 28.95 21.32
C ILE A 77 0.76 27.89 22.21
N THR A 78 0.92 28.18 23.50
CA THR A 78 1.30 27.15 24.48
C THR A 78 0.14 26.70 25.36
N LEU A 79 0.01 25.39 25.57
CA LEU A 79 -0.97 24.78 26.48
C LEU A 79 -0.31 23.80 27.46
N PRO A 80 -0.75 23.77 28.72
CA PRO A 80 -0.29 22.82 29.72
C PRO A 80 -0.85 21.42 29.48
N GLN A 81 -0.01 20.43 29.73
CA GLN A 81 -0.39 19.02 29.83
C GLN A 81 -0.61 18.61 31.29
N ASP A 82 -1.23 17.46 31.50
CA ASP A 82 -1.50 16.86 32.82
C ASP A 82 -0.23 16.43 33.58
N ASN A 83 0.92 16.39 32.90
CA ASN A 83 2.24 16.21 33.49
C ASN A 83 2.91 17.52 33.97
N GLY A 84 2.28 18.67 33.71
CA GLY A 84 2.76 20.01 34.09
C GLY A 84 3.66 20.70 33.06
N ILE A 85 3.96 20.06 31.93
CA ILE A 85 4.78 20.60 30.84
C ILE A 85 3.90 21.47 29.91
N LEU A 86 4.47 22.56 29.40
CA LEU A 86 3.84 23.40 28.39
C LEU A 86 4.30 22.96 27.00
N ASP A 87 3.34 22.55 26.17
CA ASP A 87 3.57 22.18 24.77
C ASP A 87 3.08 23.28 23.83
N THR A 88 3.68 23.34 22.64
CA THR A 88 3.34 24.35 21.61
C THR A 88 2.43 23.74 20.56
N PHE A 89 1.29 24.40 20.32
CA PHE A 89 0.28 24.00 19.36
C PHE A 89 0.14 25.05 18.27
N THR A 90 -0.11 24.60 17.04
CA THR A 90 -0.63 25.45 15.97
C THR A 90 -2.14 25.34 15.92
N VAL A 91 -2.83 26.47 15.78
CA VAL A 91 -4.28 26.57 15.99
C VAL A 91 -4.95 27.38 14.89
N TRP A 92 -6.15 26.92 14.50
CA TRP A 92 -7.06 27.56 13.56
C TRP A 92 -8.45 27.68 14.15
N LYS A 93 -9.18 28.72 13.74
CA LYS A 93 -10.60 28.87 14.04
C LYS A 93 -11.38 27.82 13.26
N SER A 94 -12.09 26.95 13.99
CA SER A 94 -12.82 25.79 13.47
C SER A 94 -14.13 25.66 14.24
N GLU A 95 -15.14 26.37 13.77
CA GLU A 95 -16.42 26.48 14.47
C GLU A 95 -17.22 25.17 14.45
N VAL A 96 -17.88 24.87 15.58
CA VAL A 96 -18.80 23.73 15.74
C VAL A 96 -20.27 24.17 15.77
N ALA A 97 -20.53 25.39 15.33
CA ALA A 97 -21.87 25.96 15.15
C ALA A 97 -21.93 26.76 13.84
N GLU A 98 -23.09 26.79 13.20
CA GLU A 98 -23.31 27.57 11.98
C GLU A 98 -23.23 29.09 12.27
N PRO A 99 -22.77 29.91 11.30
CA PRO A 99 -22.51 31.33 11.51
C PRO A 99 -23.66 32.13 12.13
N GLY A 100 -24.91 31.90 11.72
CA GLY A 100 -26.04 32.67 12.27
C GLY A 100 -26.35 32.36 13.74
N LEU A 101 -25.96 31.19 14.26
CA LEU A 101 -26.03 30.93 15.71
C LEU A 101 -24.95 31.75 16.43
N LEU A 102 -23.72 31.77 15.90
CA LEU A 102 -22.59 32.48 16.48
C LEU A 102 -22.75 34.01 16.42
N GLU A 103 -23.45 34.54 15.41
CA GLU A 103 -23.83 35.97 15.38
C GLU A 103 -24.71 36.36 16.59
N SER A 104 -25.53 35.43 17.09
CA SER A 104 -26.37 35.66 18.28
C SER A 104 -25.60 35.47 19.59
N TYR A 105 -24.47 34.74 19.56
CA TYR A 105 -23.62 34.44 20.71
C TYR A 105 -22.13 34.69 20.41
N PRO A 106 -21.74 35.95 20.15
CA PRO A 106 -20.43 36.29 19.56
C PRO A 106 -19.22 36.08 20.48
N ASN A 107 -19.44 35.70 21.74
CA ASN A 107 -18.36 35.42 22.70
C ASN A 107 -17.99 33.94 22.75
N ILE A 108 -18.60 33.10 21.91
CA ILE A 108 -18.38 31.65 21.87
C ILE A 108 -17.70 31.34 20.54
N HIS A 109 -16.48 30.81 20.59
CA HIS A 109 -15.71 30.42 19.41
C HIS A 109 -14.97 29.11 19.65
N SER A 110 -14.98 28.23 18.66
CA SER A 110 -14.25 26.96 18.70
C SER A 110 -13.04 26.94 17.77
N TYR A 111 -12.02 26.19 18.18
CA TYR A 111 -10.74 26.11 17.50
C TYR A 111 -10.22 24.67 17.50
N LYS A 112 -9.38 24.40 16.53
CA LYS A 112 -8.72 23.10 16.33
C LYS A 112 -7.23 23.31 16.17
N GLY A 113 -6.44 22.35 16.60
CA GLY A 113 -4.99 22.41 16.45
C GLY A 113 -4.29 21.08 16.67
N TYR A 114 -2.98 21.11 16.54
CA TYR A 114 -2.11 19.97 16.85
C TYR A 114 -0.74 20.44 17.38
N ASN A 115 -0.05 19.55 18.09
CA ASN A 115 1.28 19.83 18.63
C ASN A 115 2.32 19.84 17.50
N ILE A 116 3.12 20.91 17.42
CA ILE A 116 4.12 21.07 16.34
C ILE A 116 5.25 20.03 16.38
N ASN A 117 5.50 19.44 17.55
CA ASN A 117 6.52 18.41 17.74
C ASN A 117 5.95 16.99 17.61
N ASN A 118 4.64 16.84 17.73
CA ASN A 118 3.94 15.56 17.58
C ASN A 118 2.56 15.80 16.96
N PRO A 119 2.44 15.84 15.62
CA PRO A 119 1.18 16.13 14.94
C PRO A 119 0.03 15.18 15.29
N SER A 120 0.32 13.93 15.70
CA SER A 120 -0.70 12.99 16.18
C SER A 120 -1.42 13.45 17.46
N GLN A 121 -0.83 14.39 18.21
CA GLN A 121 -1.46 15.01 19.37
C GLN A 121 -2.35 16.17 18.93
N VAL A 122 -3.60 15.84 18.65
CA VAL A 122 -4.64 16.77 18.21
C VAL A 122 -5.42 17.38 19.38
N MET A 123 -5.96 18.56 19.16
CA MET A 123 -6.72 19.28 20.17
C MET A 123 -7.94 20.00 19.60
N ARG A 124 -8.94 20.16 20.46
CA ARG A 124 -10.11 21.02 20.28
C ARG A 124 -10.19 21.98 21.47
N MET A 125 -10.60 23.21 21.22
CA MET A 125 -10.84 24.18 22.29
C MET A 125 -12.01 25.09 21.98
N THR A 126 -12.70 25.48 23.03
CA THR A 126 -13.79 26.46 22.98
C THR A 126 -13.47 27.60 23.94
N GLN A 127 -13.44 28.82 23.40
CA GLN A 127 -13.33 30.05 24.15
C GLN A 127 -14.74 30.59 24.41
N THR A 128 -15.01 30.95 25.67
CA THR A 128 -16.32 31.46 26.12
C THR A 128 -16.15 32.69 27.00
N THR A 129 -17.27 33.25 27.49
CA THR A 129 -17.26 34.32 28.50
C THR A 129 -16.74 33.85 29.86
N HIS A 130 -16.79 32.54 30.15
CA HIS A 130 -16.33 31.94 31.41
C HIS A 130 -14.88 31.43 31.36
N GLY A 131 -14.28 31.34 30.17
CA GLY A 131 -12.87 31.03 29.99
C GLY A 131 -12.62 30.06 28.82
N LEU A 132 -11.41 29.51 28.79
CA LEU A 132 -10.99 28.51 27.81
C LEU A 132 -11.28 27.08 28.29
N TYR A 133 -11.94 26.30 27.45
CA TYR A 133 -12.09 24.85 27.61
C TYR A 133 -11.29 24.16 26.51
N SER A 134 -10.39 23.24 26.84
CA SER A 134 -9.58 22.52 25.85
C SER A 134 -9.56 21.03 26.14
N SER A 135 -9.55 20.25 25.07
CA SER A 135 -9.39 18.80 25.09
C SER A 135 -8.24 18.42 24.16
N ILE A 136 -7.27 17.68 24.69
CA ILE A 136 -6.07 17.27 23.97
C ILE A 136 -6.04 15.75 23.94
N ARG A 137 -6.09 15.15 22.74
CA ARG A 137 -5.95 13.70 22.57
C ARG A 137 -4.47 13.37 22.44
N THR A 138 -3.98 12.49 23.31
CA THR A 138 -2.64 11.91 23.22
C THR A 138 -2.74 10.44 22.79
N GLU A 139 -1.62 9.80 22.51
CA GLU A 139 -1.56 8.35 22.23
C GLU A 139 -2.13 7.48 23.37
N SER A 140 -2.21 8.00 24.60
CA SER A 140 -2.55 7.19 25.80
C SER A 140 -3.88 7.56 26.47
N HIS A 141 -4.26 8.85 26.43
CA HIS A 141 -5.41 9.40 27.13
C HIS A 141 -5.81 10.78 26.60
N ILE A 142 -6.91 11.33 27.09
CA ILE A 142 -7.36 12.71 26.80
C ILE A 142 -7.05 13.59 28.02
N THR A 143 -6.44 14.74 27.80
CA THR A 143 -6.23 15.78 28.81
C THR A 143 -7.28 16.87 28.67
N TYR A 144 -7.90 17.27 29.79
CA TYR A 144 -8.81 18.41 29.85
C TYR A 144 -8.14 19.60 30.52
N ILE A 145 -8.41 20.79 29.96
CA ILE A 145 -8.08 22.10 30.53
C ILE A 145 -9.40 22.85 30.71
N GLU A 146 -9.76 23.18 31.94
CA GLU A 146 -11.04 23.83 32.25
C GLU A 146 -10.88 24.96 33.26
N PRO A 147 -11.69 26.04 33.20
CA PRO A 147 -11.65 27.12 34.19
C PRO A 147 -12.01 26.61 35.60
N ASP A 148 -11.23 27.04 36.59
CA ASP A 148 -11.53 26.80 38.00
C ASP A 148 -12.67 27.73 38.46
N GLN A 149 -13.85 27.14 38.65
CA GLN A 149 -15.05 27.86 39.08
C GLN A 149 -14.88 28.62 40.42
N SER A 150 -13.87 28.27 41.21
CA SER A 150 -13.59 28.96 42.49
C SER A 150 -12.81 30.27 42.34
N CYS A 151 -12.12 30.49 41.20
CA CYS A 151 -11.25 31.65 41.02
C CYS A 151 -11.00 31.95 39.53
N GLN A 152 -11.41 33.14 39.09
CA GLN A 152 -11.24 33.59 37.71
C GLN A 152 -9.75 33.68 37.31
N GLY A 153 -9.41 33.16 36.13
CA GLY A 153 -8.03 33.10 35.62
C GLY A 153 -7.21 31.91 36.15
N ARG A 154 -7.80 31.04 36.99
CA ARG A 154 -7.24 29.72 37.31
C ARG A 154 -7.84 28.65 36.41
N TYR A 155 -7.03 27.68 36.01
CA TYR A 155 -7.41 26.56 35.16
C TYR A 155 -6.95 25.25 35.77
N LYS A 156 -7.78 24.21 35.68
CA LYS A 156 -7.45 22.84 36.09
C LYS A 156 -7.08 22.03 34.87
N VAL A 157 -5.98 21.30 34.97
CA VAL A 157 -5.45 20.41 33.95
C VAL A 157 -5.39 19.00 34.52
N PHE A 158 -6.09 18.07 33.90
CA PHE A 158 -6.24 16.71 34.42
C PHE A 158 -6.50 15.70 33.32
N ASN A 159 -6.19 14.44 33.60
CA ASN A 159 -6.57 13.33 32.74
C ASN A 159 -8.08 13.11 32.83
N ALA A 160 -8.74 13.05 31.68
CA ALA A 160 -10.17 12.81 31.55
C ALA A 160 -10.67 11.62 32.39
N SER A 161 -9.88 10.55 32.48
CA SER A 161 -10.22 9.32 33.21
C SER A 161 -10.16 9.46 34.74
N ASP A 162 -9.46 10.46 35.29
CA ASP A 162 -9.30 10.63 36.74
C ASP A 162 -10.58 11.14 37.44
N VAL A 163 -11.55 11.65 36.67
CA VAL A 163 -12.74 12.35 37.18
C VAL A 163 -14.04 11.65 36.76
N ASP A 164 -13.96 10.49 36.09
CA ASP A 164 -15.13 9.73 35.63
C ASP A 164 -15.70 8.81 36.74
N ASP A 165 -17.02 8.90 36.99
CA ASP A 165 -17.78 7.92 37.79
C ASP A 165 -18.59 7.03 36.83
N ILE A 166 -18.12 5.80 36.63
CA ILE A 166 -18.53 4.87 35.55
C ILE A 166 -19.77 4.04 35.96
N SER A 167 -20.34 4.28 37.15
CA SER A 167 -21.32 3.38 37.79
C SER A 167 -22.73 3.32 37.17
N LYS A 168 -23.01 3.95 36.02
CA LYS A 168 -24.38 4.13 35.50
C LYS A 168 -24.58 4.08 33.98
N PHE A 169 -23.81 3.29 33.22
CA PHE A 169 -24.13 3.06 31.82
C PHE A 169 -25.05 1.85 31.70
N ILE A 170 -26.28 2.10 31.28
CA ILE A 170 -27.26 1.10 30.87
C ILE A 170 -27.85 1.70 29.59
N CYS A 171 -27.46 1.23 28.41
CA CYS A 171 -28.00 1.74 27.16
C CYS A 171 -29.35 1.05 26.86
N GLY A 172 -30.33 1.80 26.33
CA GLY A 172 -31.58 1.27 25.80
C GLY A 172 -31.52 1.26 24.27
N SER A 173 -32.12 0.28 23.60
CA SER A 173 -32.17 0.23 22.14
C SER A 173 -33.55 -0.20 21.69
N ASP A 174 -34.17 0.55 20.77
CA ASP A 174 -35.53 0.30 20.25
C ASP A 174 -35.56 -0.20 18.78
N PHE A 175 -34.42 -0.64 18.21
CA PHE A 175 -34.32 -1.03 16.80
C PHE A 175 -33.75 -2.43 16.55
N ASP A 176 -34.37 -3.13 15.58
CA ASP A 176 -34.00 -4.47 15.06
C ASP A 176 -33.32 -4.41 13.66
N GLU A 177 -33.12 -3.24 13.05
CA GLU A 177 -32.50 -3.10 11.72
C GLU A 177 -31.19 -2.29 11.79
N HIS A 178 -30.11 -2.96 12.17
CA HIS A 178 -28.75 -2.50 11.86
C HIS A 178 -28.35 -3.06 10.50
N LEU A 179 -27.55 -2.31 9.72
CA LEU A 179 -26.83 -2.91 8.60
C LEU A 179 -26.03 -4.09 9.16
N GLU A 180 -26.35 -5.31 8.70
CA GLU A 180 -25.47 -6.44 8.93
C GLU A 180 -24.08 -6.00 8.50
N SER A 181 -23.07 -6.25 9.34
CA SER A 181 -21.69 -6.16 8.87
C SER A 181 -21.63 -7.05 7.64
N SER A 182 -21.53 -6.42 6.47
CA SER A 182 -21.13 -7.17 5.30
C SER A 182 -19.81 -7.82 5.71
N LYS A 183 -19.64 -9.12 5.48
CA LYS A 183 -18.30 -9.75 5.52
C LYS A 183 -17.45 -9.17 4.37
N MET A 184 -17.37 -7.85 4.26
CA MET A 184 -16.53 -7.13 3.32
C MET A 184 -15.12 -7.18 3.88
N GLY A 185 -14.22 -7.60 2.99
CA GLY A 185 -12.83 -7.86 3.30
C GLY A 185 -12.00 -6.59 3.43
N LYS A 186 -10.72 -6.75 3.15
CA LYS A 186 -9.67 -5.72 3.14
C LYS A 186 -10.14 -4.34 2.67
N ARG A 187 -9.83 -3.31 3.46
CA ARG A 187 -9.89 -1.90 3.10
C ARG A 187 -8.50 -1.31 3.19
N SER A 188 -7.78 -1.28 2.08
CA SER A 188 -6.43 -0.72 2.01
C SER A 188 -6.13 -0.29 0.59
N SER A 189 -6.41 0.98 0.28
CA SER A 189 -6.50 1.48 -1.09
C SER A 189 -5.72 2.78 -1.35
N GLY A 190 -5.20 3.47 -0.33
CA GLY A 190 -4.53 4.77 -0.55
C GLY A 190 -5.50 5.87 -0.99
N GLU A 191 -6.80 5.67 -0.86
CA GLU A 191 -7.81 6.58 -1.40
C GLU A 191 -7.89 7.87 -0.58
N ASN A 192 -8.13 9.00 -1.27
CA ASN A 192 -8.37 10.29 -0.64
C ASN A 192 -9.57 10.20 0.32
N MET A 193 -9.35 10.64 1.56
CA MET A 193 -10.32 10.66 2.64
C MET A 193 -10.94 12.04 2.79
N LEU A 194 -12.19 12.17 2.36
CA LEU A 194 -12.98 13.39 2.57
C LEU A 194 -13.59 13.40 3.98
N MET A 195 -13.50 14.50 4.73
CA MET A 195 -14.21 14.63 6.01
C MET A 195 -15.72 14.84 5.77
N ARG A 196 -16.57 14.19 6.55
CA ARG A 196 -18.04 14.36 6.49
C ARG A 196 -18.49 15.34 7.55
N LYS A 197 -19.10 16.44 7.14
CA LYS A 197 -19.68 17.44 8.05
C LYS A 197 -21.21 17.33 8.04
N TYR A 198 -21.80 17.12 9.22
CA TYR A 198 -23.24 17.01 9.41
C TYR A 198 -23.78 18.12 10.31
N ARG A 199 -24.95 18.66 9.95
CA ARG A 199 -25.65 19.65 10.77
C ARG A 199 -26.47 18.96 11.85
N MET A 200 -26.22 19.30 13.10
CA MET A 200 -26.87 18.72 14.26
C MET A 200 -27.90 19.65 14.88
N GLY A 201 -29.15 19.19 14.97
CA GLY A 201 -30.16 19.78 15.84
C GLY A 201 -30.07 19.19 17.24
N LEU A 202 -29.46 19.92 18.18
CA LEU A 202 -29.26 19.47 19.56
C LEU A 202 -30.26 20.18 20.49
N ALA A 203 -31.27 19.43 20.94
CA ALA A 203 -32.29 19.91 21.86
C ALA A 203 -31.93 19.62 23.33
N CYS A 204 -32.63 20.27 24.26
CA CYS A 204 -32.61 19.87 25.67
C CYS A 204 -33.98 19.97 26.30
N THR A 205 -34.37 19.06 27.20
CA THR A 205 -35.63 19.19 27.93
C THR A 205 -35.64 20.42 28.85
N GLY A 206 -36.82 20.93 29.19
CA GLY A 206 -37.01 22.09 30.05
C GLY A 206 -36.39 21.90 31.43
N VAL A 207 -36.41 20.66 31.96
CA VAL A 207 -35.75 20.30 33.23
C VAL A 207 -34.23 20.43 33.13
N TRP A 208 -33.65 19.95 32.03
CA TRP A 208 -32.21 20.01 31.82
C TRP A 208 -31.71 21.43 31.59
N GLY A 209 -32.45 22.21 30.79
CA GLY A 209 -32.11 23.62 30.51
C GLY A 209 -32.32 24.53 31.72
N GLN A 210 -33.37 24.29 32.52
CA GLN A 210 -33.61 25.04 33.75
C GLN A 210 -32.44 24.94 34.74
N LYS A 211 -31.79 23.76 34.86
CA LYS A 211 -30.61 23.58 35.72
C LYS A 211 -29.44 24.48 35.35
N ARG A 212 -29.32 24.86 34.07
CA ARG A 212 -28.26 25.74 33.52
C ARG A 212 -28.64 27.21 33.50
N GLY A 213 -29.93 27.50 33.56
CA GLY A 213 -30.48 28.81 33.87
C GLY A 213 -30.80 29.67 32.65
N THR A 214 -29.82 29.98 31.79
CA THR A 214 -30.03 30.85 30.61
C THR A 214 -29.74 30.10 29.32
N LYS A 215 -30.34 30.55 28.20
CA LYS A 215 -30.06 30.00 26.87
C LYS A 215 -28.59 30.14 26.48
N GLU A 216 -27.96 31.27 26.84
CA GLU A 216 -26.54 31.50 26.60
C GLU A 216 -25.67 30.44 27.28
N LYS A 217 -25.92 30.13 28.56
CA LYS A 217 -25.19 29.07 29.28
C LYS A 217 -25.42 27.69 28.68
N VAL A 218 -26.64 27.41 28.22
CA VAL A 218 -26.93 26.13 27.55
C VAL A 218 -26.19 26.02 26.22
N ILE A 219 -26.20 27.07 25.39
CA ILE A 219 -25.46 27.09 24.11
C ILE A 219 -23.96 26.95 24.36
N GLU A 220 -23.41 27.66 25.34
CA GLU A 220 -22.01 27.55 25.73
C GLU A 220 -21.63 26.10 26.08
N GLU A 221 -22.43 25.45 26.94
CA GLU A 221 -22.18 24.07 27.33
C GLU A 221 -22.37 23.08 26.16
N MET A 222 -23.35 23.30 25.28
CA MET A 222 -23.56 22.49 24.07
C MET A 222 -22.40 22.63 23.08
N VAL A 223 -21.84 23.82 22.90
CA VAL A 223 -20.67 24.04 22.02
C VAL A 223 -19.44 23.35 22.61
N ILE A 224 -19.15 23.54 23.91
CA ILE A 224 -18.04 22.84 24.58
C ILE A 224 -18.21 21.33 24.43
N PHE A 225 -19.42 20.80 24.64
CA PHE A 225 -19.72 19.38 24.51
C PHE A 225 -19.45 18.90 23.08
N MET A 226 -19.93 19.65 22.08
CA MET A 226 -19.75 19.30 20.67
C MET A 226 -18.27 19.27 20.28
N ASP A 227 -17.48 20.19 20.81
CA ASP A 227 -16.05 20.24 20.57
C ASP A 227 -15.31 19.04 21.20
N LYS A 228 -15.72 18.62 22.42
CA LYS A 228 -15.23 17.37 23.04
C LYS A 228 -15.60 16.14 22.22
N ALA A 229 -16.83 16.06 21.71
CA ALA A 229 -17.28 14.93 20.89
C ALA A 229 -16.58 14.88 19.52
N ASN A 230 -16.43 16.04 18.87
CA ASN A 230 -15.72 16.16 17.59
C ASN A 230 -14.25 15.77 17.70
N LEU A 231 -13.59 15.97 18.85
CA LEU A 231 -12.24 15.43 19.07
C LEU A 231 -12.20 13.90 18.84
N VAL A 232 -13.25 13.17 19.25
CA VAL A 232 -13.35 11.71 19.05
C VAL A 232 -13.77 11.38 17.61
N PHE A 233 -14.82 12.04 17.10
CA PHE A 233 -15.35 11.75 15.75
C PHE A 233 -14.33 12.05 14.65
N GLU A 234 -13.58 13.13 14.75
CA GLU A 234 -12.56 13.46 13.75
C GLU A 234 -11.37 12.52 13.82
N SER A 235 -10.98 12.10 15.03
CA SER A 235 -9.82 11.23 15.26
C SER A 235 -10.06 9.76 14.90
N GLU A 236 -11.31 9.33 14.70
CA GLU A 236 -11.61 7.92 14.35
C GLU A 236 -12.37 7.79 13.02
N LEU A 237 -13.28 8.72 12.72
CA LEU A 237 -14.25 8.59 11.62
C LEU A 237 -14.09 9.66 10.51
N ALA A 238 -13.24 10.67 10.73
CA ALA A 238 -13.23 11.93 9.99
C ALA A 238 -14.66 12.49 9.78
N VAL A 239 -15.42 12.54 10.89
CA VAL A 239 -16.75 13.15 10.93
C VAL A 239 -16.71 14.38 11.82
N ARG A 240 -17.38 15.45 11.39
CA ARG A 240 -17.62 16.66 12.17
C ARG A 240 -19.11 16.94 12.32
N MET A 241 -19.53 17.21 13.55
CA MET A 241 -20.86 17.67 13.89
C MET A 241 -20.86 19.18 14.12
N VAL A 242 -21.84 19.87 13.53
CA VAL A 242 -21.98 21.34 13.63
C VAL A 242 -23.40 21.70 14.03
N LEU A 243 -23.56 22.46 15.12
CA LEU A 243 -24.87 22.91 15.59
C LEU A 243 -25.54 23.83 14.57
N ILE A 244 -26.82 23.63 14.34
CA ILE A 244 -27.60 24.38 13.35
C ILE A 244 -27.78 25.85 13.74
N GLU A 245 -28.01 26.71 12.74
CA GLU A 245 -28.18 28.15 12.90
C GLU A 245 -29.25 28.53 13.94
N LYS A 246 -30.34 27.76 14.01
CA LYS A 246 -31.49 27.99 14.89
C LYS A 246 -31.51 27.09 16.13
N ASN A 247 -30.35 26.58 16.57
CA ASN A 247 -30.30 25.66 17.71
C ASN A 247 -30.81 26.31 19.02
N ASP A 248 -30.74 27.64 19.14
CA ASP A 248 -31.31 28.39 20.26
C ASP A 248 -32.83 28.17 20.45
N LYS A 249 -33.55 27.79 19.39
CA LYS A 249 -34.99 27.47 19.42
C LYS A 249 -35.28 26.10 20.02
N LEU A 250 -34.28 25.22 20.06
CA LEU A 250 -34.39 23.86 20.60
C LEU A 250 -34.05 23.78 22.10
N ILE A 251 -33.77 24.94 22.72
CA ILE A 251 -33.47 25.06 24.14
C ILE A 251 -34.72 25.47 24.90
N PHE A 252 -35.13 24.59 25.82
CA PHE A 252 -36.24 24.82 26.73
C PHE A 252 -35.70 25.07 28.15
N LEU A 253 -36.23 26.10 28.82
CA LEU A 253 -35.85 26.49 30.19
C LEU A 253 -37.00 26.33 31.20
N ASP A 254 -38.21 26.08 30.71
CA ASP A 254 -39.40 25.86 31.53
C ASP A 254 -39.91 24.43 31.29
N PRO A 255 -39.84 23.54 32.29
CA PRO A 255 -40.36 22.19 32.20
C PRO A 255 -41.85 22.09 31.83
N ASN A 256 -42.64 23.15 32.05
CA ASN A 256 -44.08 23.13 31.74
C ASN A 256 -44.39 23.57 30.30
N ASN A 257 -43.40 24.04 29.56
CA ASN A 257 -43.57 24.64 28.23
C ASN A 257 -42.54 24.12 27.23
N ASP A 258 -42.15 22.85 27.37
CA ASP A 258 -41.38 22.12 26.38
C ASP A 258 -42.28 21.10 25.63
N PRO A 259 -41.86 20.59 24.46
CA PRO A 259 -42.68 19.70 23.64
C PRO A 259 -42.58 18.22 24.06
N TYR A 260 -41.97 17.92 25.22
CA TYR A 260 -41.60 16.56 25.60
C TYR A 260 -42.42 16.08 26.80
N ASN A 261 -42.89 14.83 26.72
CA ASN A 261 -43.53 14.13 27.83
C ASN A 261 -42.59 13.05 28.38
N ASP A 262 -42.79 12.67 29.64
CA ASP A 262 -42.00 11.64 30.33
C ASP A 262 -40.48 11.88 30.23
N VAL A 263 -40.06 13.12 30.51
CA VAL A 263 -38.69 13.60 30.31
C VAL A 263 -37.62 12.86 31.14
N ASP A 264 -38.04 12.11 32.15
CA ASP A 264 -37.19 11.25 32.98
C ASP A 264 -37.01 9.82 32.45
N VAL A 265 -37.62 9.51 31.29
CA VAL A 265 -37.55 8.22 30.58
C VAL A 265 -36.97 8.42 29.17
N GLY A 266 -35.71 8.04 28.96
CA GLY A 266 -35.00 8.18 27.69
C GLY A 266 -35.70 7.48 26.52
N GLY A 267 -36.25 6.29 26.76
CA GLY A 267 -37.03 5.55 25.74
C GLY A 267 -38.27 6.29 25.24
N SER A 268 -38.90 7.12 26.08
CA SER A 268 -40.04 7.94 25.65
C SER A 268 -39.59 9.10 24.77
N LEU A 269 -38.43 9.69 25.08
CA LEU A 269 -37.90 10.85 24.36
C LEU A 269 -37.43 10.51 22.95
N VAL A 270 -36.90 9.31 22.70
CA VAL A 270 -36.38 8.90 21.39
C VAL A 270 -37.46 8.96 20.30
N GLY A 271 -38.70 8.56 20.61
CA GLY A 271 -39.84 8.60 19.70
C GLY A 271 -40.47 9.99 19.53
N GLN A 272 -40.15 10.94 20.41
CA GLN A 272 -40.72 12.30 20.39
C GLN A 272 -39.81 13.32 19.69
N ASN A 273 -38.48 13.15 19.80
CA ASN A 273 -37.55 14.22 19.45
C ASN A 273 -37.56 14.62 17.97
N THR A 274 -37.61 13.66 17.05
CA THR A 274 -37.71 13.95 15.60
C THR A 274 -38.88 14.89 15.29
N ASN A 275 -40.06 14.63 15.87
CA ASN A 275 -41.24 15.46 15.62
C ASN A 275 -41.08 16.86 16.23
N ALA A 276 -40.50 16.97 17.41
CA ALA A 276 -40.20 18.25 18.04
C ALA A 276 -39.26 19.10 17.17
N LEU A 277 -38.14 18.51 16.72
CA LEU A 277 -37.17 19.19 15.84
C LEU A 277 -37.83 19.62 14.52
N ASN A 278 -38.55 18.71 13.86
CA ASN A 278 -39.22 18.97 12.59
C ASN A 278 -40.24 20.12 12.68
N ASN A 279 -40.99 20.20 13.79
CA ASN A 279 -41.98 21.26 13.99
C ASN A 279 -41.37 22.63 14.26
N ILE A 280 -40.19 22.69 14.88
CA ILE A 280 -39.58 23.94 15.34
C ILE A 280 -38.62 24.53 14.31
N VAL A 281 -37.69 23.71 13.80
CA VAL A 281 -36.65 24.17 12.87
C VAL A 281 -36.87 23.69 11.44
N GLY A 282 -37.72 22.68 11.22
CA GLY A 282 -38.01 22.11 9.90
C GLY A 282 -37.07 20.96 9.53
N VAL A 283 -37.60 20.00 8.75
CA VAL A 283 -36.92 18.75 8.36
C VAL A 283 -35.62 19.00 7.58
N GLY A 284 -35.55 20.06 6.75
CA GLY A 284 -34.38 20.35 5.91
C GLY A 284 -33.23 21.07 6.64
N SER A 285 -33.46 21.49 7.89
CA SER A 285 -32.54 22.36 8.63
C SER A 285 -31.44 21.60 9.37
N TYR A 286 -31.53 20.27 9.48
CA TYR A 286 -30.58 19.43 10.18
C TYR A 286 -30.45 18.06 9.52
N ASP A 287 -29.31 17.40 9.72
CA ASP A 287 -28.98 16.09 9.13
C ASP A 287 -29.07 14.96 10.18
N ILE A 288 -28.75 15.31 11.43
CA ILE A 288 -28.88 14.46 12.63
C ILE A 288 -29.47 15.29 13.77
N GLY A 289 -30.32 14.69 14.60
CA GLY A 289 -30.87 15.34 15.77
C GLY A 289 -30.69 14.49 17.01
N HIS A 290 -30.50 15.16 18.14
CA HIS A 290 -30.23 14.54 19.42
C HIS A 290 -30.81 15.40 20.55
N ILE A 291 -31.11 14.83 21.71
CA ILE A 291 -31.61 15.57 22.87
C ILE A 291 -30.87 15.21 24.16
N PHE A 292 -30.58 16.24 24.96
CA PHE A 292 -30.17 16.08 26.35
C PHE A 292 -31.35 16.15 27.32
N SER A 293 -31.43 15.18 28.22
CA SER A 293 -32.42 15.18 29.30
C SER A 293 -31.84 14.71 30.62
N VAL A 294 -32.64 14.85 31.67
CA VAL A 294 -32.39 14.27 33.00
C VAL A 294 -33.24 13.00 33.12
N CYS A 295 -32.71 11.88 32.65
CA CYS A 295 -33.37 10.56 32.66
C CYS A 295 -32.54 9.51 33.41
N PHE A 296 -33.20 8.48 33.95
CA PHE A 296 -32.60 7.51 34.88
C PHE A 296 -32.77 6.05 34.48
N ASP A 297 -33.59 5.78 33.46
CA ASP A 297 -33.84 4.46 32.90
C ASP A 297 -32.66 3.95 32.07
N VAL A 298 -32.00 4.85 31.33
CA VAL A 298 -30.85 4.55 30.47
C VAL A 298 -29.76 5.63 30.57
N GLY A 299 -28.55 5.34 30.08
CA GLY A 299 -27.49 6.33 29.85
C GLY A 299 -27.70 7.10 28.55
N GLY A 300 -28.18 6.41 27.52
CA GLY A 300 -28.54 6.95 26.22
C GLY A 300 -29.42 5.95 25.46
N ILE A 301 -30.03 6.43 24.39
CA ILE A 301 -30.76 5.60 23.42
C ILE A 301 -30.80 6.29 22.05
N ALA A 302 -30.60 5.51 21.00
CA ALA A 302 -30.82 5.91 19.62
C ALA A 302 -31.86 5.02 18.94
N GLY A 303 -32.72 5.64 18.14
CA GLY A 303 -33.81 5.01 17.41
C GLY A 303 -33.99 5.56 15.99
N GLY A 304 -32.95 6.12 15.39
CA GLY A 304 -33.00 6.59 14.02
C GLY A 304 -31.60 6.89 13.50
N THR A 305 -31.43 6.82 12.19
CA THR A 305 -30.13 7.03 11.54
C THR A 305 -30.06 8.38 10.86
N VAL A 306 -28.84 8.89 10.68
CA VAL A 306 -28.55 10.17 10.03
C VAL A 306 -29.27 10.24 8.68
N CYS A 307 -29.89 11.38 8.40
CA CYS A 307 -30.57 11.68 7.14
C CYS A 307 -31.75 10.76 6.77
N THR A 308 -32.34 10.07 7.74
CA THR A 308 -33.63 9.37 7.56
C THR A 308 -34.82 10.18 8.07
N GLU A 309 -36.04 9.66 7.93
CA GLU A 309 -37.24 10.31 8.46
C GLU A 309 -37.18 10.48 9.99
N ASN A 310 -36.60 9.49 10.69
CA ASN A 310 -36.42 9.48 12.15
C ASN A 310 -35.05 10.02 12.61
N LYS A 311 -34.36 10.82 11.79
CA LYS A 311 -32.99 11.33 12.06
C LYS A 311 -32.81 12.14 13.35
N GLY A 312 -33.88 12.52 14.05
CA GLY A 312 -33.83 13.18 15.35
C GLY A 312 -33.91 12.26 16.55
N ALA A 313 -34.07 10.95 16.34
CA ALA A 313 -34.30 9.97 17.40
C ALA A 313 -32.99 9.55 18.09
N GLY A 314 -32.38 10.46 18.84
CA GLY A 314 -31.22 10.17 19.69
C GLY A 314 -31.32 10.92 21.01
N VAL A 315 -30.97 10.27 22.12
CA VAL A 315 -31.09 10.79 23.48
C VAL A 315 -29.84 10.46 24.28
N THR A 316 -29.31 11.45 25.01
CA THR A 316 -28.28 11.24 26.03
C THR A 316 -28.80 11.72 27.38
N CYS A 317 -28.82 10.83 28.37
CA CYS A 317 -29.29 11.11 29.73
C CYS A 317 -28.19 11.80 30.56
N PHE A 318 -28.06 13.11 30.36
CA PHE A 318 -27.07 13.94 31.02
C PHE A 318 -27.59 14.53 32.34
N ASN A 319 -27.46 13.74 33.42
CA ASN A 319 -27.94 14.10 34.76
C ASN A 319 -27.03 15.06 35.55
N GLY A 320 -25.73 15.05 35.24
CA GLY A 320 -24.71 15.83 35.92
C GLY A 320 -24.74 17.33 35.58
N ASN A 321 -23.93 18.10 36.32
CA ASN A 321 -23.77 19.54 36.12
C ASN A 321 -22.47 19.92 35.39
N SER A 322 -21.67 18.93 34.99
CA SER A 322 -20.39 19.13 34.28
C SER A 322 -20.20 18.05 33.22
N ILE A 323 -19.49 18.40 32.15
CA ILE A 323 -19.24 17.52 31.00
C ILE A 323 -18.06 16.60 31.29
N SER A 324 -18.34 15.44 31.89
CA SER A 324 -17.34 14.38 32.07
C SER A 324 -17.00 13.70 30.74
N ASN A 325 -15.88 12.99 30.70
CA ASN A 325 -15.52 12.21 29.52
C ASN A 325 -16.48 11.03 29.35
N TYR A 326 -16.94 10.44 30.45
CA TYR A 326 -18.00 9.43 30.45
C TYR A 326 -19.23 9.86 29.63
N ILE A 327 -19.81 11.04 29.88
CA ILE A 327 -21.05 11.45 29.17
C ILE A 327 -20.79 11.77 27.69
N VAL A 328 -19.57 12.24 27.35
CA VAL A 328 -19.15 12.43 25.96
C VAL A 328 -19.09 11.08 25.24
N LEU A 329 -18.55 10.04 25.87
CA LEU A 329 -18.50 8.70 25.26
C LEU A 329 -19.88 8.06 25.12
N VAL A 330 -20.81 8.30 26.05
CA VAL A 330 -22.22 7.92 25.88
C VAL A 330 -22.80 8.59 24.65
N PHE A 331 -22.62 9.90 24.49
CA PHE A 331 -23.07 10.59 23.30
C PHE A 331 -22.43 10.04 22.01
N CYS A 332 -21.12 9.76 22.02
CA CYS A 332 -20.43 9.14 20.88
C CYS A 332 -20.93 7.72 20.57
N HIS A 333 -21.35 6.96 21.59
CA HIS A 333 -21.99 5.65 21.45
C HIS A 333 -23.34 5.78 20.74
N GLU A 334 -24.22 6.66 21.22
CA GLU A 334 -25.53 6.85 20.62
C GLU A 334 -25.43 7.43 19.20
N VAL A 335 -24.52 8.39 18.96
CA VAL A 335 -24.26 8.88 17.61
C VAL A 335 -23.67 7.79 16.72
N GLY A 336 -22.88 6.86 17.27
CA GLY A 336 -22.44 5.65 16.57
C GLY A 336 -23.61 4.83 16.06
N HIS A 337 -24.64 4.60 16.89
CA HIS A 337 -25.89 3.98 16.45
C HIS A 337 -26.63 4.80 15.40
N GLN A 338 -26.69 6.12 15.55
CA GLN A 338 -27.27 7.00 14.52
C GLN A 338 -26.48 6.94 13.19
N MET A 339 -25.22 6.51 13.21
CA MET A 339 -24.39 6.21 12.04
C MET A 339 -24.37 4.72 11.64
N SER A 340 -25.34 3.94 12.11
CA SER A 340 -25.53 2.52 11.80
C SER A 340 -24.56 1.53 12.45
N ALA A 341 -23.73 1.95 13.42
CA ALA A 341 -22.92 1.00 14.17
C ALA A 341 -23.79 0.15 15.13
N SER A 342 -23.49 -1.14 15.24
CA SER A 342 -24.07 -2.03 16.25
C SER A 342 -23.09 -2.27 17.41
N HIS A 343 -23.61 -2.89 18.48
CA HIS A 343 -22.79 -3.22 19.64
C HIS A 343 -21.66 -4.21 19.34
N THR A 344 -20.54 -4.04 20.02
CA THR A 344 -19.34 -4.88 19.83
C THR A 344 -19.11 -5.88 20.96
N PHE A 345 -19.78 -5.71 22.11
CA PHE A 345 -19.65 -6.60 23.26
C PHE A 345 -20.34 -7.95 23.04
N ASN A 346 -19.78 -9.02 23.60
CA ASN A 346 -20.29 -10.37 23.42
C ASN A 346 -21.29 -10.82 24.48
N HIS A 347 -21.13 -10.38 25.73
CA HIS A 347 -22.05 -10.79 26.78
C HIS A 347 -22.09 -9.79 27.94
N CYS A 348 -23.29 -9.56 28.47
CA CYS A 348 -23.51 -8.64 29.58
C CYS A 348 -24.67 -9.09 30.47
N GLY A 349 -24.46 -10.14 31.28
CA GLY A 349 -25.51 -10.72 32.13
C GLY A 349 -26.81 -11.04 31.37
N ASN A 350 -27.93 -10.48 31.83
CA ASN A 350 -29.26 -10.70 31.22
C ASN A 350 -29.60 -9.70 30.09
N SER A 351 -28.64 -8.93 29.58
CA SER A 351 -28.90 -7.98 28.49
C SER A 351 -29.30 -8.69 27.20
N SER A 352 -30.43 -8.28 26.61
CA SER A 352 -30.88 -8.74 25.28
C SER A 352 -30.26 -7.94 24.13
N GLN A 353 -29.35 -7.00 24.39
CA GLN A 353 -28.83 -6.04 23.40
C GLN A 353 -27.54 -6.48 22.73
N THR A 354 -27.14 -7.73 22.91
CA THR A 354 -25.96 -8.28 22.23
C THR A 354 -26.25 -8.40 20.73
N ALA A 355 -25.47 -7.70 19.91
CA ALA A 355 -25.53 -7.82 18.46
C ALA A 355 -24.59 -8.95 17.99
N LEU A 356 -25.11 -10.19 17.91
CA LEU A 356 -24.28 -11.39 17.66
C LEU A 356 -23.41 -11.31 16.40
N ASN A 357 -23.84 -10.59 15.37
CA ASN A 357 -23.07 -10.44 14.12
C ASN A 357 -21.87 -9.49 14.25
N THR A 358 -21.78 -8.69 15.32
CA THR A 358 -20.68 -7.75 15.57
C THR A 358 -20.07 -7.88 16.97
N ALA A 359 -20.51 -8.87 17.73
CA ALA A 359 -20.14 -9.19 19.11
C ALA A 359 -18.71 -9.77 19.25
N TYR A 360 -17.72 -9.04 18.73
CA TYR A 360 -16.32 -9.45 18.60
C TYR A 360 -15.45 -9.13 19.83
N GLU A 361 -16.00 -8.44 20.83
CA GLU A 361 -15.28 -8.16 22.06
C GLU A 361 -15.75 -9.07 23.21
N PRO A 362 -14.82 -9.71 23.96
CA PRO A 362 -15.19 -10.61 25.04
C PRO A 362 -15.89 -9.88 26.18
N GLY A 363 -16.92 -10.52 26.75
CA GLY A 363 -17.70 -9.97 27.87
C GLY A 363 -18.26 -8.59 27.53
N SER A 364 -18.01 -7.61 28.38
CA SER A 364 -18.47 -6.23 28.24
C SER A 364 -17.73 -5.39 27.18
N GLY A 365 -16.62 -5.90 26.64
CA GLY A 365 -15.75 -5.19 25.71
C GLY A 365 -15.05 -3.96 26.32
N ASN A 366 -14.37 -3.19 25.47
CA ASN A 366 -13.55 -2.05 25.87
C ASN A 366 -13.67 -0.81 24.96
N THR A 367 -14.32 -0.91 23.80
CA THR A 367 -14.46 0.20 22.84
C THR A 367 -15.72 1.04 23.05
N ILE A 368 -15.89 2.12 22.28
CA ILE A 368 -17.03 3.03 22.39
C ILE A 368 -18.38 2.30 22.23
N MET A 369 -18.49 1.34 21.30
CA MET A 369 -19.75 0.60 21.05
C MET A 369 -19.94 -0.63 21.96
N SER A 370 -19.17 -0.72 23.04
CA SER A 370 -19.23 -1.80 24.03
C SER A 370 -19.85 -1.32 25.35
N TYR A 371 -20.18 -2.25 26.25
CA TYR A 371 -20.71 -1.94 27.60
C TYR A 371 -19.61 -1.98 28.68
N SER A 372 -18.43 -1.47 28.34
CA SER A 372 -17.23 -1.62 29.16
C SER A 372 -17.42 -1.13 30.60
N GLY A 373 -17.15 -2.00 31.57
CA GLY A 373 -17.24 -1.70 33.01
C GLY A 373 -18.60 -1.96 33.67
N LEU A 374 -19.62 -2.41 32.94
CA LEU A 374 -21.02 -2.36 33.40
C LEU A 374 -21.68 -3.73 33.58
N CYS A 375 -21.02 -4.78 33.11
CA CYS A 375 -21.58 -6.12 33.05
C CYS A 375 -21.22 -6.99 34.26
N GLY A 376 -20.87 -6.37 35.39
CA GLY A 376 -20.53 -7.08 36.63
C GLY A 376 -19.39 -8.08 36.44
N SER A 377 -19.70 -9.38 36.56
CA SER A 377 -18.72 -10.46 36.39
C SER A 377 -18.20 -10.62 34.96
N ASP A 378 -18.90 -10.08 33.96
CA ASP A 378 -18.49 -10.15 32.55
C ASP A 378 -17.58 -8.98 32.14
N ASN A 379 -17.10 -8.19 33.10
CA ASN A 379 -16.23 -7.06 32.81
C ASN A 379 -14.79 -7.47 32.49
N VAL A 380 -14.30 -7.04 31.32
CA VAL A 380 -12.89 -7.22 30.87
C VAL A 380 -12.02 -5.96 31.05
N GLY A 381 -12.66 -4.86 31.49
CA GLY A 381 -12.08 -3.55 31.74
C GLY A 381 -12.94 -2.75 32.73
N SER A 382 -12.45 -1.58 33.16
CA SER A 382 -13.12 -0.72 34.14
C SER A 382 -13.90 0.45 33.54
N GLY A 383 -13.82 0.67 32.23
CA GLY A 383 -14.50 1.76 31.51
C GLY A 383 -14.13 1.79 30.04
N SER A 384 -15.00 2.40 29.23
CA SER A 384 -14.83 2.47 27.77
C SER A 384 -13.66 3.38 27.40
N GLU A 385 -12.84 2.91 26.46
CA GLU A 385 -11.74 3.67 25.89
C GLU A 385 -12.21 4.46 24.66
N SER A 386 -11.65 5.64 24.44
CA SER A 386 -12.11 6.60 23.42
C SER A 386 -11.70 6.25 21.98
N TYR A 387 -11.95 5.02 21.52
CA TYR A 387 -11.77 4.58 20.13
C TYR A 387 -12.84 3.55 19.72
N TYR A 388 -13.06 3.41 18.41
CA TYR A 388 -14.02 2.46 17.85
C TYR A 388 -13.33 1.14 17.47
N HIS A 389 -14.03 0.02 17.69
CA HIS A 389 -13.64 -1.28 17.16
C HIS A 389 -13.73 -1.28 15.63
N VAL A 390 -12.94 -2.11 14.95
CA VAL A 390 -12.95 -2.24 13.47
C VAL A 390 -14.32 -2.58 12.92
N ALA A 391 -15.16 -3.29 13.67
CA ALA A 391 -16.54 -3.58 13.28
C ALA A 391 -17.40 -2.32 13.19
N SER A 392 -17.27 -1.42 14.17
CA SER A 392 -17.95 -0.14 14.17
C SER A 392 -17.39 0.79 13.09
N LEU A 393 -16.06 0.82 12.91
CA LEU A 393 -15.43 1.56 11.81
C LEU A 393 -15.95 1.08 10.46
N ASP A 394 -16.01 -0.22 10.23
CA ASP A 394 -16.50 -0.81 8.98
C ASP A 394 -17.95 -0.43 8.69
N GLN A 395 -18.85 -0.54 9.68
CA GLN A 395 -20.26 -0.17 9.52
C GLN A 395 -20.44 1.33 9.26
N VAL A 396 -19.77 2.18 10.06
CA VAL A 396 -19.87 3.64 9.90
C VAL A 396 -19.31 4.05 8.56
N TYR A 397 -18.11 3.61 8.20
CA TYR A 397 -17.49 3.97 6.92
C TYR A 397 -18.28 3.45 5.73
N THR A 398 -18.92 2.27 5.81
CA THR A 398 -19.83 1.79 4.77
C THR A 398 -21.04 2.72 4.63
N PHE A 399 -21.57 3.21 5.74
CA PHE A 399 -22.71 4.12 5.76
C PHE A 399 -22.37 5.57 5.33
N THR A 400 -21.17 6.06 5.65
CA THR A 400 -20.78 7.48 5.47
C THR A 400 -19.80 7.71 4.32
N ASN A 401 -19.00 6.72 3.92
CA ASN A 401 -17.94 6.91 2.93
C ASN A 401 -18.23 6.30 1.56
N GLN A 402 -19.16 5.36 1.47
CA GLN A 402 -19.52 4.74 0.20
C GLN A 402 -20.43 5.67 -0.63
N GLU A 403 -20.03 5.98 -1.86
CA GLU A 403 -20.83 6.82 -2.76
C GLU A 403 -22.24 6.22 -2.96
N GLY A 404 -23.26 7.04 -2.72
CA GLY A 404 -24.67 6.63 -2.79
C GLY A 404 -25.24 6.04 -1.49
N ALA A 405 -24.44 5.82 -0.45
CA ALA A 405 -24.96 5.48 0.87
C ALA A 405 -25.68 6.69 1.51
N GLN A 406 -26.67 6.42 2.37
CA GLN A 406 -27.53 7.47 2.93
C GLN A 406 -26.72 8.54 3.67
N GLY A 407 -25.80 8.13 4.55
CA GLY A 407 -24.92 9.04 5.29
C GLY A 407 -23.97 9.82 4.37
N TYR A 408 -23.53 9.24 3.26
CA TYR A 408 -22.66 9.93 2.28
C TYR A 408 -23.40 11.08 1.58
N THR A 409 -24.63 10.84 1.13
CA THR A 409 -25.36 11.76 0.24
C THR A 409 -25.79 13.09 0.86
N CYS A 410 -25.92 13.16 2.18
CA CYS A 410 -26.40 14.34 2.89
C CYS A 410 -25.31 15.10 3.66
N ALA A 411 -24.11 14.52 3.77
CA ALA A 411 -22.97 15.19 4.38
C ALA A 411 -22.46 16.30 3.45
N GLU A 412 -22.00 17.40 4.04
CA GLU A 412 -21.05 18.27 3.34
C GLU A 412 -19.70 17.56 3.32
N LEU A 413 -19.19 17.28 2.11
CA LEU A 413 -17.89 16.63 1.91
C LEU A 413 -16.80 17.70 1.88
N VAL A 414 -15.87 17.62 2.82
CA VAL A 414 -14.74 18.55 2.94
C VAL A 414 -13.46 17.80 2.58
N ASP A 415 -12.77 18.27 1.53
CA ASP A 415 -11.45 17.76 1.20
C ASP A 415 -10.42 18.32 2.19
N ILE A 416 -9.81 17.42 2.96
CA ILE A 416 -8.81 17.73 3.98
C ILE A 416 -7.39 17.37 3.51
N ASN A 417 -7.23 16.94 2.25
CA ASN A 417 -5.98 16.49 1.66
C ASN A 417 -5.28 15.43 2.54
N ASN A 418 -6.00 14.34 2.82
CA ASN A 418 -5.53 13.20 3.61
C ASN A 418 -5.89 11.90 2.88
N HIS A 419 -5.02 10.91 2.85
CA HIS A 419 -5.19 9.63 2.17
C HIS A 419 -5.19 8.49 3.18
N ALA A 420 -5.99 7.45 2.91
CA ALA A 420 -6.02 6.30 3.79
C ALA A 420 -4.70 5.50 3.75
N PRO A 421 -4.19 4.99 4.89
CA PRO A 421 -2.98 4.17 4.91
C PRO A 421 -3.05 2.92 4.03
N VAL A 422 -1.89 2.41 3.61
CA VAL A 422 -1.75 1.17 2.84
C VAL A 422 -0.99 0.13 3.65
N ILE A 423 -1.61 -1.02 3.90
CA ILE A 423 -1.00 -2.16 4.58
C ILE A 423 -0.03 -2.84 3.60
N THR A 424 1.26 -2.72 3.88
CA THR A 424 2.37 -3.17 3.03
C THR A 424 2.81 -4.60 3.35
N LYS A 425 2.59 -5.07 4.58
CA LYS A 425 2.92 -6.44 5.03
C LYS A 425 1.84 -6.98 5.93
N MET A 426 1.38 -8.19 5.64
CA MET A 426 0.47 -8.95 6.49
C MET A 426 0.97 -10.41 6.60
N PRO A 427 0.91 -11.05 7.78
CA PRO A 427 1.19 -12.48 7.87
C PRO A 427 0.24 -13.27 6.97
N PRO A 428 0.72 -14.32 6.26
CA PRO A 428 -0.16 -15.13 5.43
C PRO A 428 -1.23 -15.83 6.28
N SER A 429 -2.46 -15.91 5.76
CA SER A 429 -3.50 -16.77 6.32
C SER A 429 -3.13 -18.26 6.20
N GLY A 430 -3.65 -19.08 7.12
CA GLY A 430 -3.47 -20.54 7.08
C GLY A 430 -2.38 -21.09 8.00
N TYR A 431 -1.88 -20.30 8.96
CA TYR A 431 -1.06 -20.84 10.04
C TYR A 431 -1.88 -21.83 10.88
N PHE A 432 -1.32 -23.01 11.12
CA PHE A 432 -1.78 -23.92 12.17
C PHE A 432 -0.95 -23.72 13.43
N ILE A 433 -1.56 -23.38 14.56
CA ILE A 433 -0.89 -23.23 15.85
C ILE A 433 -1.33 -24.30 16.85
N PRO A 434 -0.45 -24.73 17.76
CA PRO A 434 -0.84 -25.63 18.84
C PRO A 434 -1.76 -24.94 19.85
N LYS A 435 -2.69 -25.71 20.42
CA LYS A 435 -3.57 -25.20 21.48
C LYS A 435 -2.79 -24.71 22.70
N SER A 436 -3.37 -23.74 23.42
CA SER A 436 -2.85 -23.18 24.68
C SER A 436 -1.38 -22.73 24.58
N THR A 437 -0.99 -22.18 23.43
CA THR A 437 0.38 -21.73 23.16
C THR A 437 0.40 -20.25 22.78
N PRO A 438 1.29 -19.43 23.39
CA PRO A 438 1.47 -18.04 23.00
C PRO A 438 1.87 -17.87 21.53
N PHE A 439 1.37 -16.80 20.92
CA PHE A 439 1.71 -16.42 19.55
C PHE A 439 1.85 -14.91 19.39
N VAL A 440 2.49 -14.52 18.29
CA VAL A 440 2.78 -13.13 17.97
C VAL A 440 2.32 -12.81 16.55
N LEU A 441 1.66 -11.67 16.38
CA LEU A 441 1.27 -11.13 15.09
C LEU A 441 2.04 -9.84 14.81
N ASP A 442 2.50 -9.67 13.57
CA ASP A 442 3.28 -8.53 13.11
C ASP A 442 2.91 -8.20 11.66
N ALA A 443 2.61 -6.92 11.40
CA ALA A 443 2.22 -6.39 10.10
C ALA A 443 2.92 -5.03 9.88
N SER A 444 2.74 -4.39 8.74
CA SER A 444 3.18 -3.01 8.55
C SER A 444 2.26 -2.29 7.59
N ALA A 445 2.18 -0.98 7.74
CA ALA A 445 1.52 -0.09 6.81
C ALA A 445 2.38 1.15 6.56
N GLU A 446 2.13 1.81 5.45
CA GLU A 446 2.73 3.07 5.04
C GLU A 446 1.61 4.07 4.73
N ASP A 447 1.95 5.35 4.76
CA ASP A 447 1.04 6.45 4.53
C ASP A 447 1.63 7.39 3.47
N GLU A 448 0.82 7.82 2.51
CA GLU A 448 1.28 8.67 1.40
C GLU A 448 1.57 10.11 1.86
N ASP A 449 0.81 10.62 2.84
CA ASP A 449 0.94 11.98 3.35
C ASP A 449 2.10 12.13 4.35
N GLY A 450 2.62 10.99 4.83
CA GLY A 450 3.74 10.92 5.77
C GLY A 450 3.30 11.07 7.22
N ASP A 451 2.05 10.75 7.53
CA ASP A 451 1.48 10.83 8.87
C ASP A 451 1.99 9.74 9.81
N ASP A 452 1.96 10.06 11.12
CA ASP A 452 2.43 9.20 12.21
C ASP A 452 1.40 8.10 12.49
N LEU A 453 1.64 6.88 12.00
CA LEU A 453 0.67 5.78 12.12
C LEU A 453 0.56 5.18 13.54
N THR A 454 -0.67 4.80 13.91
CA THR A 454 -0.96 3.93 15.05
C THR A 454 -1.71 2.67 14.62
N PHE A 455 -1.50 1.58 15.35
CA PHE A 455 -1.91 0.25 14.98
C PHE A 455 -2.67 -0.47 16.07
N ASN A 456 -3.56 -1.35 15.64
CA ASN A 456 -4.37 -2.20 16.51
C ASN A 456 -4.57 -3.57 15.83
N TRP A 457 -4.66 -4.62 16.65
CA TRP A 457 -4.95 -5.97 16.23
C TRP A 457 -6.20 -6.42 16.96
N GLU A 458 -7.27 -6.74 16.25
CA GLU A 458 -8.57 -7.09 16.82
C GLU A 458 -9.00 -8.48 16.37
N GLN A 459 -9.54 -9.27 17.31
CA GLN A 459 -10.18 -10.52 16.95
C GLN A 459 -11.52 -10.21 16.28
N TYR A 460 -11.89 -10.99 15.28
CA TYR A 460 -13.08 -10.78 14.45
C TYR A 460 -13.92 -12.06 14.33
N ASP A 461 -14.05 -12.80 15.44
CA ASP A 461 -14.87 -14.00 15.55
C ASP A 461 -16.07 -13.76 16.48
N ALA A 462 -17.29 -13.95 15.97
CA ALA A 462 -18.52 -13.84 16.75
C ALA A 462 -19.57 -14.84 16.23
N GLU A 463 -20.01 -15.75 17.10
CA GLU A 463 -21.09 -16.70 16.78
C GLU A 463 -22.17 -16.79 17.87
N LYS A 464 -21.78 -16.61 19.13
CA LYS A 464 -22.64 -16.84 20.29
C LYS A 464 -22.34 -15.83 21.38
N SER A 465 -23.35 -15.46 22.16
CA SER A 465 -23.19 -14.74 23.42
C SER A 465 -22.96 -15.74 24.53
N ILE A 466 -21.81 -15.67 25.20
CA ILE A 466 -21.43 -16.59 26.27
C ILE A 466 -20.92 -15.81 27.48
N PRO A 467 -21.32 -16.16 28.72
CA PRO A 467 -20.76 -15.58 29.93
C PRO A 467 -19.25 -15.66 29.98
N LEU A 468 -18.62 -14.62 30.52
CA LEU A 468 -17.17 -14.53 30.60
C LEU A 468 -16.63 -15.67 31.49
N GLY A 469 -15.85 -16.56 30.88
CA GLY A 469 -15.26 -17.71 31.56
C GLY A 469 -16.07 -19.00 31.53
N ASP A 470 -17.22 -19.04 30.86
CA ASP A 470 -17.86 -20.32 30.55
C ASP A 470 -17.06 -21.07 29.48
N THR A 471 -16.52 -22.22 29.89
CA THR A 471 -15.63 -23.08 29.12
C THR A 471 -16.34 -24.30 28.52
N THR A 472 -17.65 -24.46 28.79
CA THR A 472 -18.40 -25.69 28.54
C THR A 472 -19.09 -25.74 27.16
N THR A 473 -19.25 -24.60 26.50
CA THR A 473 -20.04 -24.46 25.25
C THR A 473 -19.31 -23.67 24.14
N LEU A 474 -17.99 -23.84 24.03
CA LEU A 474 -17.17 -23.07 23.09
C LEU A 474 -17.54 -23.32 21.61
N GLY A 475 -18.26 -22.37 21.01
CA GLY A 475 -18.20 -22.08 19.58
C GLY A 475 -17.10 -21.05 19.29
N ASP A 476 -17.20 -20.33 18.18
CA ASP A 476 -16.27 -19.24 17.86
C ASP A 476 -16.62 -17.95 18.63
N ILE A 477 -16.26 -17.92 19.93
CA ILE A 477 -16.38 -16.72 20.78
C ILE A 477 -15.10 -15.86 20.77
N PRO A 478 -15.21 -14.55 21.00
CA PRO A 478 -14.03 -13.70 21.17
C PRO A 478 -13.30 -14.03 22.47
N LEU A 479 -11.97 -14.11 22.38
CA LEU A 479 -11.05 -14.48 23.45
C LEU A 479 -10.14 -13.33 23.90
N PHE A 480 -9.87 -12.39 22.99
CA PHE A 480 -8.92 -11.30 23.20
C PHE A 480 -9.64 -9.96 23.12
N LYS A 481 -9.52 -9.16 24.19
CA LYS A 481 -10.05 -7.80 24.24
C LYS A 481 -9.34 -6.90 23.24
N SER A 482 -10.05 -5.90 22.72
CA SER A 482 -9.41 -4.89 21.90
C SER A 482 -8.40 -4.07 22.73
N GLY A 483 -7.25 -3.80 22.12
CA GLY A 483 -6.18 -2.99 22.70
C GLY A 483 -6.18 -1.60 22.08
N LYS A 484 -5.84 -0.58 22.88
CA LYS A 484 -5.67 0.80 22.41
C LYS A 484 -4.75 0.86 21.19
N PRO A 485 -5.06 1.71 20.19
CA PRO A 485 -4.13 2.01 19.11
C PRO A 485 -2.75 2.42 19.65
N SER A 486 -1.67 1.93 19.05
CA SER A 486 -0.30 2.25 19.48
C SER A 486 0.69 2.22 18.31
N LYS A 487 1.86 2.84 18.45
CA LYS A 487 2.93 2.78 17.43
C LYS A 487 3.54 1.39 17.23
N LYS A 488 3.07 0.36 17.95
CA LYS A 488 3.56 -1.01 17.82
C LYS A 488 2.77 -1.77 16.76
N THR A 489 3.45 -2.18 15.70
CA THR A 489 2.89 -3.08 14.70
C THR A 489 2.66 -4.50 15.20
N LEU A 490 3.39 -4.88 16.25
CA LEU A 490 3.41 -6.23 16.81
C LEU A 490 2.50 -6.35 18.04
N ARG A 491 1.68 -7.40 18.08
CA ARG A 491 0.88 -7.78 19.26
C ARG A 491 1.17 -9.21 19.71
N LEU A 492 1.35 -9.38 21.02
CA LEU A 492 1.46 -10.67 21.68
C LEU A 492 0.09 -11.15 22.17
N PHE A 493 -0.15 -12.45 22.04
CA PHE A 493 -1.35 -13.12 22.49
C PHE A 493 -1.00 -14.30 23.42
N PRO A 494 -1.36 -14.24 24.71
CA PRO A 494 -1.97 -13.10 25.42
C PRO A 494 -1.01 -11.91 25.55
N SER A 495 -1.45 -10.84 26.21
CA SER A 495 -0.60 -9.68 26.51
C SER A 495 0.71 -10.08 27.20
N ASN A 496 1.75 -9.26 26.98
CA ASN A 496 3.09 -9.48 27.54
C ASN A 496 3.07 -9.82 29.05
N SER A 497 2.29 -9.06 29.84
CA SER A 497 2.17 -9.29 31.28
C SER A 497 1.59 -10.67 31.62
N ASN A 498 0.59 -11.12 30.88
CA ASN A 498 -0.01 -12.44 31.07
C ASN A 498 0.98 -13.56 30.69
N ILE A 499 1.74 -13.41 29.60
CA ILE A 499 2.73 -14.41 29.17
C ILE A 499 3.84 -14.59 30.21
N ILE A 500 4.46 -13.49 30.65
CA ILE A 500 5.61 -13.58 31.57
C ILE A 500 5.23 -14.09 32.96
N ASN A 501 3.97 -13.92 33.35
CA ASN A 501 3.42 -14.42 34.62
C ASN A 501 2.74 -15.80 34.48
N GLY A 502 2.68 -16.37 33.27
CA GLY A 502 2.03 -17.66 33.01
C GLY A 502 0.50 -17.64 33.16
N LEU A 503 -0.13 -16.47 33.05
CA LEU A 503 -1.58 -16.26 33.17
C LEU A 503 -2.26 -16.41 31.80
N TYR A 504 -2.24 -17.62 31.25
CA TYR A 504 -2.69 -17.88 29.87
C TYR A 504 -4.20 -17.94 29.65
N PHE A 505 -4.98 -17.97 30.73
CA PHE A 505 -6.44 -18.13 30.70
C PHE A 505 -7.15 -17.00 31.44
N ASN A 506 -6.52 -15.83 31.45
CA ASN A 506 -7.13 -14.63 32.02
C ASN A 506 -8.28 -14.18 31.10
N TYR A 507 -9.45 -13.91 31.67
CA TYR A 507 -10.62 -13.60 30.87
C TYR A 507 -10.43 -12.29 30.07
N GLY A 508 -10.89 -12.31 28.82
CA GLY A 508 -10.64 -11.23 27.87
C GLY A 508 -9.21 -11.19 27.32
N ASP A 509 -8.35 -12.15 27.64
CA ASP A 509 -7.01 -12.28 27.05
C ASP A 509 -6.54 -13.75 27.16
N MET A 510 -7.36 -14.67 26.66
CA MET A 510 -7.21 -16.12 26.88
C MET A 510 -6.69 -16.86 25.64
N LEU A 511 -5.78 -17.80 25.84
CA LEU A 511 -5.35 -18.71 24.77
C LEU A 511 -6.43 -19.74 24.39
N PRO A 512 -6.59 -20.04 23.09
CA PRO A 512 -7.53 -21.05 22.63
C PRO A 512 -7.08 -22.45 23.08
N TYR A 513 -8.00 -23.32 23.52
CA TYR A 513 -7.68 -24.69 23.97
C TYR A 513 -8.45 -25.80 23.22
N ASN A 514 -9.32 -25.42 22.27
CA ASN A 514 -10.08 -26.29 21.38
C ASN A 514 -9.67 -26.06 19.92
N THR A 515 -10.02 -27.00 19.03
CA THR A 515 -9.88 -26.79 17.59
C THR A 515 -10.84 -25.69 17.15
N ARG A 516 -10.30 -24.64 16.53
CA ARG A 516 -11.09 -23.51 16.03
C ARG A 516 -10.30 -22.63 15.07
N ASN A 517 -11.00 -21.78 14.34
CA ASN A 517 -10.37 -20.68 13.62
C ASN A 517 -10.31 -19.44 14.53
N LEU A 518 -9.30 -18.62 14.31
CA LEU A 518 -9.18 -17.29 14.90
C LEU A 518 -8.96 -16.30 13.77
N THR A 519 -9.91 -15.39 13.59
CA THR A 519 -9.85 -14.33 12.61
C THR A 519 -9.33 -13.08 13.30
N PHE A 520 -8.31 -12.46 12.73
CA PHE A 520 -7.76 -11.19 13.22
C PHE A 520 -7.76 -10.15 12.12
N LYS A 521 -8.14 -8.92 12.46
CA LYS A 521 -7.93 -7.75 11.61
C LYS A 521 -6.79 -6.90 12.17
N PHE A 522 -5.90 -6.48 11.28
CA PHE A 522 -4.89 -5.45 11.55
C PHE A 522 -5.41 -4.11 11.06
N ILE A 523 -5.40 -3.10 11.93
CA ILE A 523 -5.92 -1.76 11.65
C ILE A 523 -4.75 -0.78 11.71
N ALA A 524 -4.61 0.06 10.69
CA ALA A 524 -3.72 1.22 10.66
C ALA A 524 -4.55 2.51 10.64
N ARG A 525 -4.24 3.44 11.54
CA ARG A 525 -4.83 4.79 11.65
C ARG A 525 -3.75 5.82 11.36
N ASP A 526 -4.02 6.75 10.46
CA ASP A 526 -3.05 7.79 10.07
C ASP A 526 -2.79 8.83 11.18
N ASN A 527 -3.76 9.07 12.05
CA ASN A 527 -3.76 10.16 13.03
C ASN A 527 -3.54 11.53 12.38
N ASN A 528 -4.02 11.70 11.13
CA ASN A 528 -3.92 12.97 10.44
C ASN A 528 -4.62 14.07 11.26
N PRO A 529 -3.97 15.22 11.51
CA PRO A 529 -4.53 16.26 12.36
C PRO A 529 -5.89 16.80 11.90
N MET A 530 -6.18 16.77 10.60
CA MET A 530 -7.41 17.32 10.03
C MET A 530 -8.58 16.35 10.04
N GLY A 531 -8.31 15.05 10.05
CA GLY A 531 -9.34 14.02 10.15
C GLY A 531 -8.75 12.67 9.80
N ASN A 532 -8.92 11.71 10.70
CA ASN A 532 -8.24 10.43 10.60
C ASN A 532 -8.86 9.52 9.53
N ALA A 533 -8.03 8.88 8.73
CA ALA A 533 -8.41 7.72 7.93
C ALA A 533 -7.88 6.43 8.56
N ALA A 534 -8.61 5.34 8.29
CA ALA A 534 -8.24 4.01 8.76
C ALA A 534 -8.27 3.00 7.61
N ALA A 535 -7.31 2.08 7.65
CA ALA A 535 -7.21 0.93 6.76
C ALA A 535 -7.13 -0.36 7.59
N TRP A 536 -7.65 -1.45 7.03
CA TRP A 536 -7.56 -2.76 7.67
C TRP A 536 -7.43 -3.91 6.69
N ASP A 537 -6.75 -4.96 7.13
CA ASP A 537 -6.61 -6.24 6.42
C ASP A 537 -6.84 -7.40 7.38
N GLU A 538 -7.19 -8.57 6.85
CA GLU A 538 -7.63 -9.73 7.62
C GLU A 538 -6.65 -10.90 7.47
N MET A 539 -6.47 -11.66 8.55
CA MET A 539 -5.83 -12.96 8.52
C MET A 539 -6.57 -14.00 9.36
N VAL A 540 -6.41 -15.27 8.99
CA VAL A 540 -7.00 -16.40 9.71
C VAL A 540 -5.92 -17.36 10.21
N ILE A 541 -5.98 -17.69 11.49
CA ILE A 541 -5.17 -18.72 12.16
C ILE A 541 -6.06 -19.92 12.49
N GLN A 542 -5.53 -21.12 12.35
CA GLN A 542 -6.18 -22.37 12.73
C GLN A 542 -5.52 -22.94 13.99
N VAL A 543 -6.32 -23.23 15.01
CA VAL A 543 -5.85 -23.86 16.24
C VAL A 543 -6.05 -25.37 16.11
N ASP A 544 -4.98 -26.14 16.27
CA ASP A 544 -5.07 -27.61 16.36
C ASP A 544 -5.35 -28.04 17.80
N GLY A 545 -6.62 -28.35 18.10
CA GLY A 545 -7.05 -28.84 19.40
C GLY A 545 -6.57 -30.25 19.75
N THR A 546 -6.04 -31.01 18.78
CA THR A 546 -5.47 -32.34 19.00
C THR A 546 -4.01 -32.29 19.45
N SER A 547 -3.34 -31.14 19.25
CA SER A 547 -2.00 -30.88 19.73
C SER A 547 -1.94 -30.83 21.26
N LYS A 548 -0.73 -30.82 21.82
CA LYS A 548 -0.49 -30.38 23.21
C LYS A 548 0.10 -28.96 23.20
N PRO A 549 0.12 -28.25 24.35
CA PRO A 549 0.75 -26.94 24.44
C PRO A 549 2.25 -27.02 24.14
N PHE A 550 2.75 -26.10 23.32
CA PHE A 550 4.19 -25.95 23.08
C PHE A 550 4.79 -25.14 24.24
N LYS A 551 5.53 -25.82 25.11
CA LYS A 551 5.87 -25.29 26.44
C LYS A 551 7.31 -25.59 26.84
N TYR A 552 8.04 -24.56 27.29
CA TYR A 552 9.35 -24.73 27.89
C TYR A 552 9.30 -25.59 29.17
N LEU A 553 10.27 -26.50 29.33
CA LEU A 553 10.28 -27.49 30.42
C LEU A 553 11.52 -27.46 31.33
N SER A 554 12.72 -27.19 30.84
CA SER A 554 13.93 -27.26 31.68
C SER A 554 15.12 -26.54 31.04
N PRO A 555 16.04 -25.96 31.84
CA PRO A 555 16.03 -25.82 33.31
C PRO A 555 14.92 -24.90 33.86
N ASN A 556 14.28 -25.33 34.96
CA ASN A 556 13.23 -24.58 35.67
C ASN A 556 13.78 -23.90 36.92
N GLY A 557 13.09 -22.86 37.40
CA GLY A 557 13.49 -22.12 38.61
C GLY A 557 14.41 -20.93 38.32
N SER A 558 14.87 -20.27 39.37
CA SER A 558 15.89 -19.22 39.26
C SER A 558 17.23 -19.88 38.93
N GLN A 559 17.77 -19.55 37.77
CA GLN A 559 19.03 -20.12 37.27
C GLN A 559 20.10 -19.04 37.22
N THR A 560 21.32 -19.39 37.60
CA THR A 560 22.51 -18.57 37.39
C THR A 560 23.46 -19.32 36.49
N PHE A 561 23.74 -18.74 35.33
CA PHE A 561 24.69 -19.24 34.35
C PHE A 561 25.91 -18.33 34.27
N ILE A 562 27.00 -18.88 33.78
CA ILE A 562 28.19 -18.11 33.39
C ILE A 562 28.30 -18.08 31.87
N THR A 563 28.85 -17.00 31.34
CA THR A 563 29.16 -16.88 29.90
C THR A 563 30.00 -18.08 29.43
N GLY A 564 29.66 -18.63 28.25
CA GLY A 564 30.32 -19.79 27.66
C GLY A 564 29.85 -21.15 28.18
N GLN A 565 29.02 -21.18 29.22
CA GLN A 565 28.47 -22.44 29.74
C GLN A 565 27.57 -23.12 28.71
N LYS A 566 27.75 -24.43 28.50
CA LYS A 566 26.80 -25.28 27.76
C LYS A 566 25.61 -25.63 28.64
N VAL A 567 24.40 -25.39 28.15
CA VAL A 567 23.15 -25.64 28.87
C VAL A 567 22.21 -26.48 27.99
N ASP A 568 21.77 -27.61 28.53
CA ASP A 568 20.73 -28.43 27.90
C ASP A 568 19.36 -27.85 28.22
N ILE A 569 18.62 -27.48 27.18
CA ILE A 569 17.25 -26.98 27.28
C ILE A 569 16.27 -28.03 26.75
N THR A 570 15.09 -28.12 27.35
CA THR A 570 14.01 -28.98 26.88
C THR A 570 12.67 -28.27 26.84
N TRP A 571 11.80 -28.70 25.92
CA TRP A 571 10.44 -28.20 25.75
C TRP A 571 9.49 -29.32 25.30
N GLU A 572 8.21 -29.15 25.58
CA GLU A 572 7.13 -29.98 25.07
C GLU A 572 6.88 -29.62 23.61
N VAL A 573 7.12 -30.57 22.69
CA VAL A 573 6.88 -30.39 21.25
C VAL A 573 5.39 -30.36 20.94
N GLY A 574 4.59 -31.14 21.67
CA GLY A 574 3.13 -31.13 21.56
C GLY A 574 2.57 -31.43 20.17
N ASN A 575 3.17 -32.38 19.44
CA ASN A 575 2.83 -32.79 18.07
C ASN A 575 3.01 -31.71 16.99
N THR A 576 3.62 -30.57 17.31
CA THR A 576 3.81 -29.47 16.35
C THR A 576 4.68 -29.81 15.14
N ALA A 577 5.54 -30.83 15.23
CA ALA A 577 6.36 -31.30 14.10
C ALA A 577 5.58 -32.11 13.05
N MET A 578 4.33 -32.50 13.36
CA MET A 578 3.43 -33.28 12.51
C MET A 578 2.40 -32.37 11.83
N GLN A 579 1.78 -32.85 10.74
CA GLN A 579 0.63 -32.18 10.12
C GLN A 579 -0.53 -32.07 11.14
N PRO A 580 -1.29 -30.97 11.18
CA PRO A 580 -1.28 -29.86 10.21
C PRO A 580 -0.28 -28.72 10.52
N ILE A 581 0.30 -28.66 11.73
CA ILE A 581 1.21 -27.57 12.17
C ILE A 581 2.56 -27.61 11.41
N ASN A 582 3.16 -28.80 11.29
CA ASN A 582 4.34 -29.09 10.47
C ASN A 582 5.61 -28.25 10.75
N THR A 583 5.80 -27.73 11.97
CA THR A 583 7.01 -26.98 12.35
C THR A 583 8.23 -27.89 12.46
N LYS A 584 9.14 -27.83 11.49
CA LYS A 584 10.35 -28.67 11.46
C LYS A 584 11.48 -28.13 12.34
N PHE A 585 11.60 -26.81 12.41
CA PHE A 585 12.71 -26.14 13.08
C PHE A 585 12.22 -25.05 14.04
N VAL A 586 13.01 -24.83 15.08
CA VAL A 586 12.83 -23.77 16.07
C VAL A 586 14.12 -22.96 16.20
N ASP A 587 13.96 -21.69 16.55
CA ASP A 587 15.05 -20.78 16.88
C ASP A 587 14.97 -20.43 18.37
N VAL A 588 16.14 -20.24 18.99
CA VAL A 588 16.29 -20.00 20.41
C VAL A 588 16.95 -18.64 20.62
N PHE A 589 16.30 -17.82 21.43
CA PHE A 589 16.72 -16.46 21.74
C PHE A 589 16.88 -16.27 23.25
N ILE A 590 17.75 -15.33 23.62
CA ILE A 590 17.82 -14.76 24.96
C ILE A 590 17.41 -13.29 24.88
N SER A 591 16.33 -12.93 25.56
CA SER A 591 15.89 -11.54 25.71
C SER A 591 16.80 -10.78 26.68
N LYS A 592 17.16 -9.55 26.33
CA LYS A 592 17.91 -8.62 27.19
C LYS A 592 16.99 -7.82 28.13
N THR A 593 15.68 -7.86 27.91
CA THR A 593 14.68 -7.08 28.63
C THR A 593 13.83 -7.94 29.55
N THR A 594 13.33 -7.35 30.64
CA THR A 594 12.41 -8.04 31.58
C THR A 594 11.10 -8.46 30.90
N ASN A 595 10.59 -7.60 30.00
CA ASN A 595 9.45 -7.87 29.14
C ASN A 595 9.89 -8.56 27.86
N LEU A 596 8.98 -9.30 27.23
CA LEU A 596 9.19 -9.83 25.89
C LEU A 596 9.10 -8.67 24.90
N ASP A 597 10.19 -8.45 24.19
CA ASP A 597 10.28 -7.51 23.09
C ASP A 597 10.98 -8.21 21.92
N PHE A 598 10.25 -8.41 20.83
CA PHE A 598 10.74 -9.11 19.64
C PHE A 598 11.52 -8.20 18.68
N ASN A 599 11.81 -6.95 19.09
CA ASN A 599 12.74 -6.09 18.36
C ASN A 599 14.14 -6.73 18.30
N PRO A 600 14.80 -6.77 17.13
CA PRO A 600 16.09 -7.45 16.94
C PRO A 600 17.19 -7.03 17.92
N GLY A 601 17.21 -5.77 18.37
CA GLY A 601 18.20 -5.28 19.35
C GLY A 601 18.06 -5.90 20.76
N ASN A 602 16.85 -6.32 21.12
CA ASN A 602 16.51 -6.86 22.44
C ASN A 602 16.51 -8.39 22.49
N MET A 603 16.56 -9.05 21.33
CA MET A 603 16.58 -10.51 21.18
C MET A 603 17.93 -10.99 20.70
N LEU A 604 18.69 -11.67 21.55
CA LEU A 604 19.94 -12.28 21.15
C LEU A 604 19.70 -13.70 20.65
N LEU A 605 19.93 -13.96 19.36
CA LEU A 605 19.85 -15.30 18.80
C LEU A 605 21.02 -16.15 19.34
N VAL A 606 20.71 -17.29 19.97
CA VAL A 606 21.74 -18.18 20.58
C VAL A 606 21.82 -19.55 19.91
N ALA A 607 20.75 -19.97 19.24
CA ALA A 607 20.74 -21.16 18.40
C ALA A 607 19.62 -21.03 17.36
N GLU A 608 19.84 -21.51 16.15
CA GLU A 608 18.85 -21.47 15.08
C GLU A 608 18.80 -22.77 14.28
N ASN A 609 17.74 -22.96 13.50
CA ASN A 609 17.50 -24.18 12.71
C ASN A 609 17.57 -25.46 13.54
N ILE A 610 17.18 -25.38 14.81
CA ILE A 610 17.21 -26.53 15.71
C ILE A 610 16.03 -27.44 15.37
N PRO A 611 16.24 -28.74 15.10
CA PRO A 611 15.15 -29.67 14.87
C PRO A 611 14.17 -29.63 16.04
N ASN A 612 12.86 -29.52 15.73
CA ASN A 612 11.79 -29.44 16.73
C ASN A 612 11.56 -30.80 17.41
N SER A 613 12.55 -31.22 18.20
CA SER A 613 12.68 -32.54 18.83
C SER A 613 12.46 -32.53 20.34
N GLY A 614 12.23 -31.34 20.91
CA GLY A 614 11.97 -31.15 22.35
C GLY A 614 13.22 -30.97 23.20
N ARG A 615 14.41 -30.93 22.60
CA ARG A 615 15.68 -30.72 23.30
C ARG A 615 16.72 -30.05 22.41
N ALA A 616 17.58 -29.25 23.02
CA ALA A 616 18.75 -28.66 22.39
C ALA A 616 19.83 -28.36 23.43
N THR A 617 21.08 -28.24 22.99
CA THR A 617 22.16 -27.70 23.82
C THR A 617 22.51 -26.32 23.29
N ILE A 618 22.44 -25.31 24.15
CA ILE A 618 22.81 -23.93 23.83
C ILE A 618 24.08 -23.54 24.57
N ILE A 619 24.75 -22.50 24.10
CA ILE A 619 25.89 -21.89 24.78
C ILE A 619 25.47 -20.51 25.27
N ILE A 620 25.69 -20.25 26.55
CA ILE A 620 25.31 -18.97 27.15
C ILE A 620 26.20 -17.86 26.58
N PRO A 621 25.61 -16.83 25.96
CA PRO A 621 26.36 -15.78 25.28
C PRO A 621 27.01 -14.83 26.29
N ASN A 622 27.95 -14.01 25.81
CA ASN A 622 28.58 -12.96 26.61
C ASN A 622 27.63 -11.78 26.81
N THR A 623 26.65 -11.94 27.70
CA THR A 623 25.67 -10.90 28.05
C THR A 623 25.34 -11.00 29.52
N VAL A 624 25.99 -10.18 30.33
CA VAL A 624 25.68 -10.08 31.76
C VAL A 624 24.26 -9.53 31.92
N SER A 625 23.41 -10.26 32.63
CA SER A 625 22.02 -9.87 32.83
C SER A 625 21.45 -10.50 34.10
N ASN A 626 20.52 -9.80 34.77
CA ASN A 626 19.72 -10.34 35.86
C ASN A 626 18.26 -10.58 35.45
N THR A 627 17.92 -10.28 34.20
CA THR A 627 16.54 -10.25 33.68
C THR A 627 16.40 -11.06 32.39
N ALA A 628 17.39 -11.89 32.06
CA ALA A 628 17.40 -12.63 30.80
C ALA A 628 16.26 -13.65 30.74
N ARG A 629 15.59 -13.77 29.59
CA ARG A 629 14.59 -14.82 29.36
C ARG A 629 14.94 -15.63 28.13
N LEU A 630 14.86 -16.95 28.24
CA LEU A 630 14.98 -17.82 27.08
C LEU A 630 13.65 -17.87 26.35
N ILE A 631 13.68 -17.73 25.03
CA ILE A 631 12.52 -17.82 24.14
C ILE A 631 12.82 -18.86 23.07
N ILE A 632 11.92 -19.80 22.87
CA ILE A 632 11.97 -20.79 21.78
C ILE A 632 10.82 -20.46 20.84
N LYS A 633 11.13 -20.00 19.64
CA LYS A 633 10.17 -19.56 18.64
C LYS A 633 10.17 -20.53 17.45
N ALA A 634 8.99 -20.85 16.94
CA ALA A 634 8.88 -21.60 15.69
C ALA A 634 9.40 -20.76 14.52
N ARG A 635 10.22 -21.35 13.63
CA ARG A 635 10.85 -20.61 12.53
C ARG A 635 9.83 -20.20 11.46
N ASP A 636 9.06 -21.17 10.99
CA ASP A 636 8.07 -20.99 9.91
C ASP A 636 6.63 -20.84 10.45
N ASN A 637 6.48 -20.42 11.70
CA ASN A 637 5.19 -20.28 12.37
C ASN A 637 5.23 -19.12 13.39
N ILE A 638 4.05 -18.73 13.89
CA ILE A 638 3.87 -17.54 14.73
C ILE A 638 3.88 -17.80 16.24
N TYR A 639 3.92 -19.08 16.65
CA TYR A 639 3.87 -19.46 18.07
C TYR A 639 5.27 -19.58 18.70
N PHE A 640 5.33 -19.42 20.01
CA PHE A 640 6.56 -19.52 20.78
C PHE A 640 6.30 -19.96 22.23
N THR A 641 7.39 -20.23 22.96
CA THR A 641 7.37 -20.43 24.42
C THR A 641 8.56 -19.73 25.07
N ASN A 642 8.46 -19.44 26.36
CA ASN A 642 9.49 -18.72 27.11
C ASN A 642 9.67 -19.25 28.54
N THR A 643 10.79 -18.89 29.17
CA THR A 643 10.96 -19.08 30.62
C THR A 643 10.05 -18.11 31.38
N LEU A 644 9.40 -18.60 32.44
CA LEU A 644 8.58 -17.78 33.34
C LEU A 644 9.42 -17.01 34.37
N ILE A 645 10.59 -17.55 34.72
CA ILE A 645 11.54 -16.92 35.65
C ILE A 645 12.73 -16.41 34.88
N ASN A 646 13.21 -15.22 35.26
CA ASN A 646 14.41 -14.62 34.70
C ASN A 646 15.66 -15.44 35.05
N TRP A 647 16.57 -15.55 34.11
CA TRP A 647 17.92 -16.06 34.30
C TRP A 647 18.87 -14.96 34.70
N LYS A 648 19.84 -15.33 35.54
CA LYS A 648 21.01 -14.53 35.83
C LYS A 648 22.19 -15.06 35.02
N ILE A 649 22.88 -14.18 34.29
CA ILE A 649 24.08 -14.50 33.53
C ILE A 649 25.21 -13.64 34.10
N ASN A 650 26.25 -14.31 34.60
CA ASN A 650 27.46 -13.67 35.14
C ASN A 650 28.64 -13.88 34.18
N THR A 651 29.69 -13.08 34.38
CA THR A 651 31.02 -13.40 33.83
C THR A 651 31.65 -14.57 34.60
N PRO A 652 32.47 -15.40 33.94
CA PRO A 652 33.32 -16.38 34.61
C PRO A 652 34.24 -15.73 35.65
N ASN A 653 34.43 -16.39 36.79
CA ASN A 653 35.31 -15.94 37.88
C ASN A 653 36.64 -16.71 37.95
N PHE A 654 37.00 -17.40 36.87
CA PHE A 654 38.25 -18.13 36.68
C PHE A 654 38.83 -17.80 35.30
N PRO A 655 40.15 -17.93 35.09
CA PRO A 655 40.77 -17.67 33.78
C PRO A 655 40.22 -18.62 32.72
N THR A 656 39.57 -18.08 31.70
CA THR A 656 39.05 -18.80 30.54
C THR A 656 38.81 -17.80 29.41
N PHE A 657 38.44 -18.29 28.23
CA PHE A 657 38.06 -17.44 27.11
C PHE A 657 36.66 -17.80 26.61
N PHE A 658 36.03 -16.89 25.89
CA PHE A 658 34.81 -17.15 25.13
C PHE A 658 35.00 -16.64 23.71
N THR A 659 34.61 -17.46 22.74
CA THR A 659 34.54 -17.08 21.33
C THR A 659 33.11 -17.08 20.86
N ASP A 660 32.79 -16.16 19.96
CA ASP A 660 31.52 -16.18 19.24
C ASP A 660 31.72 -15.84 17.78
N VAL A 661 30.71 -16.10 16.97
CA VAL A 661 30.73 -15.69 15.56
C VAL A 661 29.62 -14.69 15.33
N GLU A 662 29.99 -13.49 14.91
CA GLU A 662 29.03 -12.47 14.49
C GLU A 662 28.31 -12.92 13.23
N ASN A 663 26.99 -12.75 13.20
CA ASN A 663 26.14 -13.17 12.09
C ASN A 663 26.45 -14.62 11.67
N SER A 664 26.35 -15.55 12.61
CA SER A 664 26.56 -16.99 12.35
C SER A 664 25.62 -17.56 11.28
N VAL A 665 24.62 -16.78 10.87
CA VAL A 665 23.65 -17.07 9.82
C VAL A 665 23.86 -16.07 8.69
N GLN A 666 24.21 -16.54 7.50
CA GLN A 666 24.36 -15.68 6.33
C GLN A 666 23.71 -16.30 5.10
N THR A 667 23.22 -15.42 4.22
CA THR A 667 22.80 -15.79 2.87
C THR A 667 23.78 -15.16 1.88
N SER A 668 24.24 -15.92 0.89
CA SER A 668 25.16 -15.45 -0.14
C SER A 668 24.65 -15.79 -1.54
N CYS A 669 24.87 -14.83 -2.44
CA CYS A 669 24.44 -14.86 -3.81
C CYS A 669 25.58 -15.38 -4.70
N LEU A 670 25.42 -16.54 -5.33
CA LEU A 670 26.52 -17.18 -6.05
C LEU A 670 26.85 -16.45 -7.38
N PRO A 671 28.12 -16.39 -7.82
CA PRO A 671 29.33 -16.76 -7.08
C PRO A 671 29.86 -15.59 -6.23
N GLU A 672 30.09 -15.83 -4.94
CA GLU A 672 30.54 -14.81 -3.97
C GLU A 672 31.45 -15.43 -2.89
N GLN A 673 32.22 -14.59 -2.19
CA GLN A 673 32.97 -14.98 -0.99
C GLN A 673 32.20 -14.52 0.25
N VAL A 674 32.10 -15.39 1.24
CA VAL A 674 31.38 -15.10 2.50
C VAL A 674 32.38 -14.93 3.63
N GLN A 675 32.18 -13.92 4.46
CA GLN A 675 33.06 -13.62 5.59
C GLN A 675 32.30 -13.70 6.92
N TYR A 676 32.90 -14.40 7.87
CA TYR A 676 32.43 -14.49 9.25
C TYR A 676 33.46 -13.87 10.18
N THR A 677 33.02 -12.95 11.04
CA THR A 677 33.86 -12.35 12.08
C THR A 677 33.75 -13.18 13.36
N ILE A 678 34.87 -13.71 13.80
CA ILE A 678 35.01 -14.42 15.07
C ILE A 678 35.52 -13.43 16.10
N THR A 679 34.75 -13.27 17.16
CA THR A 679 35.12 -12.42 18.29
C THR A 679 35.63 -13.29 19.43
N SER A 680 36.53 -12.72 20.24
CA SER A 680 37.05 -13.40 21.42
C SER A 680 37.10 -12.45 22.62
N VAL A 681 36.90 -13.01 23.81
CA VAL A 681 37.08 -12.29 25.07
C VAL A 681 37.78 -13.21 26.07
N GLY A 682 38.78 -12.66 26.77
CA GLY A 682 39.42 -13.30 27.91
C GLY A 682 38.76 -12.87 29.22
N PHE A 683 38.57 -13.80 30.14
CA PHE A 683 38.07 -13.52 31.48
C PHE A 683 39.17 -13.72 32.51
N ASN A 684 39.16 -12.91 33.57
CA ASN A 684 40.10 -13.01 34.70
C ASN A 684 41.58 -13.01 34.24
N ASP A 685 41.95 -12.00 33.44
CA ASP A 685 43.28 -11.75 32.87
C ASP A 685 43.82 -12.87 31.96
N PHE A 686 42.93 -13.62 31.31
CA PHE A 686 43.30 -14.68 30.38
C PHE A 686 43.74 -14.13 29.00
N ASP A 687 45.00 -14.36 28.62
CA ASP A 687 45.66 -13.80 27.42
C ASP A 687 46.37 -14.84 26.53
N ILE A 688 46.08 -16.14 26.71
CA ILE A 688 46.71 -17.23 25.96
C ILE A 688 46.14 -17.31 24.52
N PRO A 689 46.97 -17.45 23.46
CA PRO A 689 46.52 -17.58 22.07
C PRO A 689 45.55 -18.75 21.83
N ILE A 690 44.48 -18.49 21.08
CA ILE A 690 43.39 -19.43 20.72
C ILE A 690 43.56 -19.85 19.26
N HIS A 691 43.63 -21.17 18.98
CA HIS A 691 43.68 -21.70 17.62
C HIS A 691 42.28 -21.69 16.98
N CYS A 692 42.19 -21.43 15.66
CA CYS A 692 40.95 -21.45 14.90
C CYS A 692 41.01 -22.47 13.75
N GLU A 693 39.96 -23.28 13.56
CA GLU A 693 39.83 -24.18 12.41
C GLU A 693 38.37 -24.40 11.98
N VAL A 694 38.17 -24.88 10.75
CA VAL A 694 36.88 -25.39 10.27
C VAL A 694 36.91 -26.91 10.33
N VAL A 695 35.98 -27.51 11.06
CA VAL A 695 35.93 -28.96 11.33
C VAL A 695 35.14 -29.72 10.26
N GLY A 696 34.16 -29.06 9.63
CA GLY A 696 33.35 -29.69 8.57
C GLY A 696 32.18 -28.84 8.11
N GLY A 697 31.42 -29.38 7.15
CA GLY A 697 30.16 -28.78 6.67
C GLY A 697 30.29 -27.77 5.53
N LEU A 698 31.47 -27.66 4.91
CA LEU A 698 31.70 -26.79 3.75
C LEU A 698 30.96 -27.28 2.50
N PRO A 699 30.44 -26.37 1.66
CA PRO A 699 29.90 -26.70 0.34
C PRO A 699 30.92 -27.44 -0.54
N GLU A 700 30.42 -28.29 -1.45
CA GLU A 700 31.29 -28.94 -2.43
C GLU A 700 31.99 -27.87 -3.31
N GLY A 701 33.31 -27.97 -3.43
CA GLY A 701 34.15 -27.02 -4.15
C GLY A 701 34.48 -25.71 -3.41
N ALA A 702 33.95 -25.51 -2.19
CA ALA A 702 34.26 -24.33 -1.39
C ALA A 702 35.60 -24.44 -0.64
N VAL A 703 36.28 -23.32 -0.47
CA VAL A 703 37.56 -23.23 0.27
C VAL A 703 37.41 -22.25 1.42
N ALA A 704 37.77 -22.68 2.63
CA ALA A 704 37.74 -21.86 3.83
C ALA A 704 39.15 -21.47 4.30
N SER A 705 39.34 -20.21 4.68
CA SER A 705 40.61 -19.69 5.21
C SER A 705 40.40 -18.65 6.31
N PHE A 706 41.19 -18.72 7.38
CA PHE A 706 41.24 -17.69 8.42
C PHE A 706 42.32 -16.66 8.10
N GLU A 707 42.08 -15.38 8.43
CA GLU A 707 43.10 -14.33 8.34
C GLU A 707 44.29 -14.64 9.26
N LYS A 708 44.01 -15.08 10.50
CA LYS A 708 45.01 -15.54 11.48
C LYS A 708 44.71 -16.99 11.88
N SER A 709 45.73 -17.85 11.94
CA SER A 709 45.56 -19.22 12.46
C SER A 709 45.35 -19.27 13.97
N GLU A 710 45.78 -18.22 14.68
CA GLU A 710 45.67 -18.03 16.13
C GLU A 710 45.26 -16.58 16.43
N MET A 711 44.50 -16.36 17.50
CA MET A 711 44.11 -15.02 17.97
C MET A 711 44.24 -14.91 19.50
N ILE A 712 44.64 -13.75 19.99
CA ILE A 712 44.69 -13.47 21.45
C ILE A 712 43.29 -13.08 21.92
N PRO A 713 42.82 -13.55 23.10
CA PRO A 713 41.55 -13.12 23.67
C PRO A 713 41.40 -11.59 23.69
N GLY A 714 40.34 -11.07 23.08
CA GLY A 714 40.10 -9.63 22.88
C GLY A 714 40.35 -9.14 21.45
N GLU A 715 40.99 -9.95 20.60
CA GLU A 715 41.08 -9.72 19.16
C GLU A 715 39.92 -10.38 18.40
N ASN A 716 39.64 -9.85 17.20
CA ASN A 716 38.78 -10.48 16.22
C ASN A 716 39.61 -11.21 15.15
N ASN A 717 39.01 -12.20 14.52
CA ASN A 717 39.59 -12.96 13.40
C ASN A 717 38.52 -13.15 12.31
N THR A 718 38.91 -13.17 11.04
CA THR A 718 37.96 -13.32 9.92
C THR A 718 38.12 -14.67 9.24
N LEU A 719 37.03 -15.43 9.15
CA LEU A 719 36.90 -16.64 8.33
C LEU A 719 36.30 -16.26 6.97
N THR A 720 37.03 -16.50 5.89
CA THR A 720 36.55 -16.33 4.51
C THR A 720 36.23 -17.70 3.90
N ILE A 721 35.07 -17.84 3.27
CA ILE A 721 34.63 -19.03 2.52
C ILE A 721 34.40 -18.63 1.06
N ASP A 722 35.19 -19.20 0.16
CA ASP A 722 35.06 -18.99 -1.29
C ASP A 722 34.04 -19.96 -1.89
N LEU A 723 32.96 -19.44 -2.49
CA LEU A 723 31.86 -20.20 -3.08
C LEU A 723 31.86 -20.19 -4.61
N ASN A 724 32.95 -19.80 -5.28
CA ASN A 724 32.99 -19.64 -6.74
C ASN A 724 32.61 -20.90 -7.54
N GLN A 725 32.73 -22.09 -6.94
CA GLN A 725 32.38 -23.37 -7.56
C GLN A 725 31.03 -23.94 -7.09
N THR A 726 30.39 -23.31 -6.11
CA THR A 726 29.08 -23.72 -5.57
C THR A 726 27.96 -23.25 -6.50
N LYS A 727 26.88 -24.03 -6.62
CA LYS A 727 25.75 -23.72 -7.51
C LYS A 727 24.39 -24.05 -6.88
N GLY A 728 23.39 -23.26 -7.23
CA GLY A 728 21.99 -23.47 -6.86
C GLY A 728 21.66 -23.13 -5.41
N ASP A 729 20.37 -23.24 -5.08
CA ASP A 729 19.85 -22.96 -3.75
C ASP A 729 20.12 -24.14 -2.79
N SER A 730 20.82 -23.89 -1.68
CA SER A 730 21.12 -24.92 -0.65
C SER A 730 21.46 -24.30 0.71
N THR A 731 21.34 -25.10 1.77
CA THR A 731 21.71 -24.73 3.15
C THR A 731 22.87 -25.60 3.63
N TYR A 732 23.90 -24.98 4.17
CA TYR A 732 25.09 -25.64 4.71
C TYR A 732 25.27 -25.31 6.19
N PHE A 733 25.67 -26.30 6.99
CA PHE A 733 25.95 -26.15 8.42
C PHE A 733 27.44 -26.36 8.66
N ILE A 734 28.20 -25.27 8.77
CA ILE A 734 29.66 -25.26 8.87
C ILE A 734 30.06 -25.20 10.35
N THR A 735 30.91 -26.11 10.82
CA THR A 735 31.38 -26.10 12.22
C THR A 735 32.75 -25.44 12.31
N VAL A 736 32.83 -24.32 13.02
CA VAL A 736 34.08 -23.64 13.39
C VAL A 736 34.47 -24.05 14.80
N ARG A 737 35.73 -24.42 14.99
CA ARG A 737 36.29 -24.77 16.30
C ARG A 737 37.39 -23.79 16.67
N THR A 738 37.29 -23.27 17.88
CA THR A 738 38.33 -22.48 18.53
C THR A 738 38.79 -23.18 19.81
N PHE A 739 40.09 -23.41 19.99
CA PHE A 739 40.57 -24.25 21.08
C PHE A 739 41.97 -23.88 21.55
N ILE A 740 42.26 -24.29 22.78
CA ILE A 740 43.61 -24.31 23.34
C ILE A 740 43.90 -25.76 23.75
N ALA A 741 45.00 -26.32 23.25
CA ALA A 741 45.32 -27.72 23.46
C ALA A 741 45.41 -28.05 24.97
N GLY A 742 44.57 -28.99 25.44
CA GLY A 742 44.55 -29.45 26.83
C GLY A 742 43.83 -28.53 27.83
N LEU A 743 43.21 -27.44 27.37
CA LEU A 743 42.38 -26.53 28.19
C LEU A 743 40.93 -26.53 27.71
N ASP A 744 40.49 -25.44 27.07
CA ASP A 744 39.10 -25.23 26.65
C ASP A 744 38.95 -25.33 25.13
N THR A 745 37.79 -25.82 24.69
CA THR A 745 37.40 -25.95 23.28
C THR A 745 35.98 -25.45 23.09
N PHE A 746 35.80 -24.50 22.17
CA PHE A 746 34.51 -23.97 21.78
C PHE A 746 34.25 -24.28 20.31
N GLU A 747 33.05 -24.79 20.03
CA GLU A 747 32.56 -25.02 18.67
C GLU A 747 31.38 -24.09 18.43
N ARG A 748 31.31 -23.53 17.22
CA ARG A 748 30.22 -22.71 16.73
C ARG A 748 29.77 -23.25 15.39
N ASN A 749 28.47 -23.45 15.24
CA ASN A 749 27.88 -23.81 13.96
C ASN A 749 27.48 -22.52 13.24
N LEU A 750 27.86 -22.44 11.97
CA LEU A 750 27.46 -21.40 11.03
C LEU A 750 26.45 -21.99 10.06
N THR A 751 25.42 -21.23 9.74
CA THR A 751 24.48 -21.58 8.68
C THR A 751 24.75 -20.67 7.49
N LEU A 752 24.99 -21.28 6.34
CA LEU A 752 25.16 -20.60 5.06
C LEU A 752 24.04 -20.99 4.12
N PHE A 753 23.18 -20.04 3.77
CA PHE A 753 22.23 -20.16 2.68
C PHE A 753 22.91 -19.69 1.40
N THR A 754 22.87 -20.53 0.37
CA THR A 754 23.33 -20.18 -0.97
C THR A 754 22.12 -19.96 -1.86
N LYS A 755 22.14 -18.91 -2.67
CA LYS A 755 21.09 -18.59 -3.63
C LYS A 755 21.69 -18.50 -5.03
N GLY A 756 21.08 -19.23 -5.97
CA GLY A 756 21.45 -19.22 -7.37
C GLY A 756 21.07 -17.92 -8.08
N THR A 757 21.76 -17.61 -9.17
CA THR A 757 21.63 -16.35 -9.92
C THR A 757 21.25 -16.56 -11.40
N ASP A 758 20.86 -17.77 -11.79
CA ASP A 758 20.43 -18.12 -13.15
C ASP A 758 18.94 -17.76 -13.39
N ILE A 759 18.70 -16.45 -13.49
CA ILE A 759 17.36 -15.88 -13.70
C ILE A 759 17.24 -15.03 -14.97
N ASP A 760 18.27 -15.01 -15.83
CA ASP A 760 18.26 -14.27 -17.10
C ASP A 760 17.51 -15.02 -18.22
N ALA A 761 17.44 -14.44 -19.42
CA ALA A 761 16.93 -15.10 -20.63
C ALA A 761 15.50 -15.68 -20.53
N LEU A 762 14.63 -15.01 -19.79
CA LEU A 762 13.21 -15.35 -19.66
C LEU A 762 12.44 -15.09 -20.96
N LYS A 763 11.51 -15.99 -21.31
CA LYS A 763 10.71 -15.90 -22.53
C LYS A 763 9.26 -15.54 -22.27
N ALA A 764 8.81 -14.46 -22.91
CA ALA A 764 7.41 -14.09 -23.05
C ALA A 764 6.68 -15.09 -23.96
N GLN A 765 5.44 -15.48 -23.61
CA GLN A 765 4.66 -16.49 -24.34
C GLN A 765 3.37 -15.91 -24.95
N LEU A 766 2.45 -15.38 -24.14
CA LEU A 766 1.20 -14.73 -24.59
C LEU A 766 1.07 -13.33 -24.00
N PRO A 767 0.50 -12.33 -24.73
CA PRO A 767 0.19 -12.36 -26.15
C PRO A 767 1.42 -12.61 -27.04
N VAL A 768 1.28 -13.46 -28.07
CA VAL A 768 2.40 -13.74 -28.98
C VAL A 768 2.85 -12.46 -29.69
N ASN A 769 4.16 -12.30 -29.88
CA ASN A 769 4.69 -11.17 -30.65
C ASN A 769 4.08 -11.16 -32.06
N GLY A 770 3.44 -10.05 -32.42
CA GLY A 770 2.75 -9.88 -33.71
C GLY A 770 1.27 -10.19 -33.72
N ALA A 771 0.67 -10.53 -32.58
CA ALA A 771 -0.77 -10.76 -32.53
C ALA A 771 -1.56 -9.47 -32.85
N SER A 772 -2.47 -9.54 -33.82
CA SER A 772 -3.32 -8.42 -34.25
C SER A 772 -4.80 -8.75 -34.02
N GLY A 773 -5.63 -7.72 -33.83
CA GLY A 773 -7.07 -7.94 -33.60
C GLY A 773 -7.36 -8.51 -32.23
N MET A 774 -6.48 -8.26 -31.26
CA MET A 774 -6.59 -8.83 -29.93
C MET A 774 -7.67 -8.11 -29.10
N PRO A 775 -8.37 -8.81 -28.18
CA PRO A 775 -9.36 -8.18 -27.31
C PRO A 775 -8.77 -7.06 -26.44
N THR A 776 -9.59 -6.15 -25.91
CA THR A 776 -9.09 -5.10 -25.02
C THR A 776 -8.67 -5.61 -23.64
N LEU A 777 -9.19 -6.77 -23.20
CA LEU A 777 -8.71 -7.50 -22.02
C LEU A 777 -7.72 -8.60 -22.41
N GLN A 778 -6.59 -8.65 -21.70
CA GLN A 778 -5.48 -9.53 -22.07
C GLN A 778 -5.05 -10.50 -20.97
N VAL A 779 -4.51 -11.64 -21.42
CA VAL A 779 -3.82 -12.60 -20.56
C VAL A 779 -2.35 -12.66 -20.97
N TYR A 780 -1.48 -12.38 -20.00
CA TYR A 780 -0.04 -12.42 -20.14
C TYR A 780 0.49 -13.73 -19.56
N THR A 781 1.42 -14.40 -20.25
CA THR A 781 2.07 -15.64 -19.77
C THR A 781 3.54 -15.68 -20.15
N TRP A 782 4.38 -16.30 -19.32
CA TRP A 782 5.83 -16.42 -19.55
C TRP A 782 6.44 -17.68 -18.94
N GLU A 783 7.67 -18.01 -19.34
CA GLU A 783 8.41 -19.17 -18.87
C GLU A 783 8.82 -19.06 -17.38
N LYS A 784 8.64 -20.15 -16.61
CA LYS A 784 9.09 -20.24 -15.21
C LYS A 784 10.62 -20.38 -15.13
N ARG A 785 11.28 -19.58 -14.30
CA ARG A 785 12.69 -19.76 -13.92
C ARG A 785 12.78 -20.45 -12.56
N LYS A 786 13.73 -21.39 -12.42
CA LYS A 786 13.87 -22.22 -11.21
C LYS A 786 14.29 -21.41 -9.98
N GLU A 787 15.17 -20.43 -10.18
CA GLU A 787 15.80 -19.63 -9.13
C GLU A 787 15.15 -18.23 -8.97
N ALA A 788 13.99 -18.02 -9.61
CA ALA A 788 13.22 -16.78 -9.51
C ALA A 788 12.19 -16.86 -8.39
N ASP A 789 12.13 -15.81 -7.57
CA ASP A 789 11.16 -15.68 -6.48
C ASP A 789 9.88 -14.97 -6.98
N LYS A 790 10.03 -14.02 -7.90
CA LYS A 790 8.93 -13.25 -8.52
C LYS A 790 9.27 -12.78 -9.93
N TYR A 791 8.31 -12.15 -10.60
CA TYR A 791 8.43 -11.58 -11.94
C TYR A 791 7.88 -10.16 -11.96
N LEU A 792 8.51 -9.28 -12.73
CA LEU A 792 8.00 -7.94 -13.04
C LEU A 792 7.55 -7.90 -14.50
N LEU A 793 6.26 -7.65 -14.70
CA LEU A 793 5.62 -7.44 -16.00
C LEU A 793 5.43 -5.93 -16.24
N GLU A 794 5.81 -5.47 -17.43
CA GLU A 794 5.48 -4.13 -17.91
C GLU A 794 4.74 -4.19 -19.25
N VAL A 795 3.70 -3.36 -19.38
CA VAL A 795 2.95 -3.14 -20.62
C VAL A 795 2.85 -1.64 -20.86
N SER A 796 3.17 -1.18 -22.06
CA SER A 796 3.18 0.24 -22.43
C SER A 796 2.73 0.46 -23.87
N LYS A 797 2.30 1.68 -24.19
CA LYS A 797 2.09 2.13 -25.58
C LYS A 797 3.38 2.65 -26.23
N ASP A 798 4.42 2.87 -25.44
CA ASP A 798 5.71 3.39 -25.88
C ASP A 798 6.79 2.32 -25.64
N PRO A 799 7.60 1.96 -26.66
CA PRO A 799 8.66 0.98 -26.49
C PRO A 799 9.78 1.43 -25.53
N THR A 800 9.81 2.69 -25.09
CA THR A 800 10.72 3.16 -24.03
C THR A 800 10.33 2.65 -22.64
N PHE A 801 9.07 2.24 -22.44
CA PHE A 801 8.49 1.88 -21.14
C PHE A 801 8.61 2.99 -20.07
N GLN A 802 8.74 4.27 -20.45
CA GLN A 802 8.75 5.39 -19.49
C GLN A 802 7.38 5.64 -18.86
N SER A 803 6.30 5.29 -19.56
CA SER A 803 4.93 5.36 -19.06
C SER A 803 4.24 4.01 -19.28
N GLN A 804 4.06 3.24 -18.21
CA GLN A 804 3.45 1.92 -18.25
C GLN A 804 1.94 2.02 -18.03
N VAL A 805 1.17 1.30 -18.85
CA VAL A 805 -0.26 1.07 -18.62
C VAL A 805 -0.47 -0.04 -17.60
N ILE A 806 0.43 -1.01 -17.55
CA ILE A 806 0.44 -2.08 -16.55
C ILE A 806 1.87 -2.25 -16.05
N LYS A 807 2.05 -2.20 -14.74
CA LYS A 807 3.28 -2.58 -14.05
C LYS A 807 2.89 -3.49 -12.89
N LEU A 808 3.30 -4.74 -12.92
CA LEU A 808 2.86 -5.75 -11.97
C LEU A 808 4.03 -6.61 -11.50
N GLU A 809 4.15 -6.78 -10.19
CA GLU A 809 4.97 -7.83 -9.60
C GLU A 809 4.09 -9.03 -9.20
N THR A 810 4.49 -10.24 -9.58
CA THR A 810 3.76 -11.46 -9.21
C THR A 810 4.70 -12.66 -9.05
N GLN A 811 4.33 -13.63 -8.23
CA GLN A 811 5.02 -14.93 -8.12
C GLN A 811 4.52 -15.93 -9.18
N ASP A 812 3.36 -15.66 -9.77
CA ASP A 812 2.79 -16.49 -10.83
C ASP A 812 3.54 -16.31 -12.16
N THR A 813 3.25 -17.21 -13.09
CA THR A 813 3.78 -17.18 -14.47
C THR A 813 2.75 -16.70 -15.49
N PHE A 814 1.66 -16.14 -14.98
CA PHE A 814 0.59 -15.56 -15.77
C PHE A 814 -0.05 -14.38 -15.05
N PHE A 815 -0.72 -13.51 -15.83
CA PHE A 815 -1.54 -12.42 -15.32
C PHE A 815 -2.75 -12.20 -16.23
N LYS A 816 -3.96 -12.15 -15.65
CA LYS A 816 -5.18 -11.78 -16.36
C LYS A 816 -5.52 -10.32 -16.04
N SER A 817 -5.40 -9.45 -17.04
CA SER A 817 -5.69 -8.02 -16.90
C SER A 817 -7.18 -7.78 -16.66
N ASN A 818 -7.48 -6.88 -15.73
CA ASN A 818 -8.80 -6.23 -15.56
C ASN A 818 -8.84 -4.82 -16.18
N ILE A 819 -7.72 -4.35 -16.75
CA ILE A 819 -7.61 -3.07 -17.43
C ILE A 819 -7.99 -3.26 -18.90
N TYR A 820 -9.00 -2.51 -19.35
CA TYR A 820 -9.39 -2.42 -20.75
C TYR A 820 -8.38 -1.56 -21.51
N LEU A 821 -7.68 -2.18 -22.46
CA LEU A 821 -6.76 -1.49 -23.35
C LEU A 821 -7.53 -0.71 -24.43
N GLU A 822 -6.92 0.36 -24.93
CA GLU A 822 -7.50 1.14 -26.03
C GLU A 822 -7.56 0.31 -27.31
N LYS A 823 -8.67 0.40 -28.05
CA LYS A 823 -8.85 -0.21 -29.37
C LYS A 823 -7.93 0.45 -30.41
N ALA A 824 -7.59 -0.30 -31.46
CA ALA A 824 -6.70 0.13 -32.56
C ALA A 824 -5.32 0.67 -32.09
N THR A 825 -4.78 0.10 -31.01
CA THR A 825 -3.54 0.57 -30.38
C THR A 825 -2.53 -0.56 -30.26
N ILE A 826 -1.26 -0.25 -30.52
CA ILE A 826 -0.14 -1.18 -30.37
C ILE A 826 0.38 -1.08 -28.94
N TYR A 827 0.53 -2.21 -28.29
CA TYR A 827 1.09 -2.32 -26.94
C TYR A 827 2.36 -3.16 -26.98
N PHE A 828 3.38 -2.66 -26.29
CA PHE A 828 4.65 -3.32 -26.02
C PHE A 828 4.61 -3.91 -24.64
N TRP A 829 5.12 -5.12 -24.49
CA TRP A 829 5.24 -5.75 -23.19
C TRP A 829 6.53 -6.53 -23.05
N ARG A 830 7.02 -6.58 -21.80
CA ARG A 830 8.23 -7.31 -21.42
C ARG A 830 8.10 -7.79 -19.98
N VAL A 831 8.84 -8.83 -19.66
CA VAL A 831 8.85 -9.41 -18.32
C VAL A 831 10.28 -9.79 -17.93
N LYS A 832 10.64 -9.61 -16.65
CA LYS A 832 11.90 -10.09 -16.08
C LYS A 832 11.65 -10.91 -14.84
N ALA A 833 12.53 -11.87 -14.57
CA ALA A 833 12.56 -12.59 -13.31
C ALA A 833 13.36 -11.80 -12.26
N ILE A 834 12.96 -11.91 -11.01
CA ILE A 834 13.59 -11.26 -9.86
C ILE A 834 13.74 -12.31 -8.77
N ASN A 835 14.88 -12.34 -8.12
CA ASN A 835 15.08 -13.05 -6.86
C ASN A 835 15.73 -12.13 -5.83
N SER A 836 15.92 -12.62 -4.61
CA SER A 836 16.53 -11.85 -3.52
C SER A 836 17.96 -11.34 -3.82
N CYS A 837 18.66 -11.93 -4.79
CA CYS A 837 20.04 -11.62 -5.11
C CYS A 837 20.20 -10.59 -6.21
N ARG A 838 19.41 -10.70 -7.27
CA ARG A 838 19.50 -9.81 -8.42
C ARG A 838 18.20 -9.76 -9.21
N GLU A 839 18.15 -8.77 -10.07
CA GLU A 839 17.18 -8.73 -11.17
C GLU A 839 17.78 -9.38 -12.42
N GLY A 840 16.99 -10.22 -13.07
CA GLY A 840 17.33 -10.80 -14.36
C GLY A 840 17.20 -9.79 -15.49
N SER A 841 17.78 -10.12 -16.63
CA SER A 841 17.59 -9.41 -17.89
C SER A 841 16.12 -9.42 -18.31
N TRP A 842 15.63 -8.31 -18.85
CA TRP A 842 14.34 -8.27 -19.52
C TRP A 842 14.23 -9.33 -20.62
N SER A 843 13.05 -9.92 -20.75
CA SER A 843 12.69 -10.66 -21.96
C SER A 843 12.83 -9.76 -23.19
N HIS A 844 12.90 -10.37 -24.37
CA HIS A 844 12.67 -9.62 -25.60
C HIS A 844 11.32 -8.90 -25.52
N VAL A 845 11.27 -7.67 -26.06
CA VAL A 845 10.03 -6.90 -26.14
C VAL A 845 9.12 -7.58 -27.15
N SER A 846 7.93 -7.94 -26.70
CA SER A 846 6.85 -8.44 -27.53
C SER A 846 5.85 -7.31 -27.78
N ALA A 847 5.23 -7.29 -28.95
CA ALA A 847 4.18 -6.33 -29.27
C ALA A 847 2.91 -7.03 -29.79
N PHE A 848 1.75 -6.44 -29.52
CA PHE A 848 0.46 -6.85 -30.07
C PHE A 848 -0.42 -5.63 -30.36
N GLN A 849 -1.40 -5.76 -31.25
CA GLN A 849 -2.36 -4.71 -31.59
C GLN A 849 -3.77 -5.14 -31.19
N THR A 850 -4.46 -4.26 -30.47
CA THR A 850 -5.87 -4.46 -30.12
C THR A 850 -6.77 -4.33 -31.36
N GLU A 851 -7.98 -4.89 -31.27
CA GLU A 851 -8.99 -4.81 -32.32
C GLU A 851 -9.25 -3.37 -32.81
N ALA A 852 -9.33 -3.19 -34.13
CA ALA A 852 -9.59 -1.90 -34.77
C ALA A 852 -11.06 -1.81 -35.17
N VAL A 853 -11.84 -1.13 -34.33
CA VAL A 853 -13.29 -0.99 -34.49
C VAL A 853 -13.65 0.50 -34.37
N GLN A 854 -14.40 1.02 -35.35
CA GLN A 854 -14.93 2.39 -35.31
C GLN A 854 -16.36 2.35 -34.79
N CYS A 855 -16.62 3.07 -33.70
CA CYS A 855 -17.95 3.17 -33.10
C CYS A 855 -18.61 4.51 -33.48
N ALA A 856 -19.90 4.47 -33.77
CA ALA A 856 -20.72 5.64 -34.05
C ALA A 856 -22.02 5.54 -33.24
N THR A 857 -22.38 6.64 -32.56
CA THR A 857 -23.59 6.74 -31.76
C THR A 857 -24.69 7.45 -32.54
N PHE A 858 -25.88 6.88 -32.52
CA PHE A 858 -27.10 7.43 -33.12
C PHE A 858 -28.18 7.46 -32.05
N SER A 859 -28.85 8.60 -31.92
CA SER A 859 -29.92 8.80 -30.95
C SER A 859 -31.18 9.31 -31.63
N THR A 860 -32.32 9.03 -31.03
CA THR A 860 -33.57 9.70 -31.40
C THR A 860 -33.53 11.16 -30.94
N GLU A 861 -34.07 12.10 -31.72
CA GLU A 861 -34.42 13.43 -31.21
C GLU A 861 -35.42 13.30 -30.05
N ASP A 862 -35.56 14.29 -29.16
CA ASP A 862 -36.45 14.20 -27.98
C ASP A 862 -37.88 13.80 -28.40
N LEU A 863 -38.20 12.52 -28.21
CA LEU A 863 -39.51 11.96 -28.49
C LEU A 863 -40.40 12.23 -27.27
N ASN A 864 -41.71 12.21 -27.45
CA ASN A 864 -42.64 12.14 -26.33
C ASN A 864 -43.81 11.26 -26.74
N VAL A 865 -43.52 9.97 -26.88
CA VAL A 865 -44.52 8.99 -27.32
C VAL A 865 -45.27 8.49 -26.09
N ASN A 866 -46.57 8.76 -26.08
CA ASN A 866 -47.46 8.41 -24.97
C ASN A 866 -47.82 6.92 -25.00
N ILE A 867 -47.76 6.27 -23.83
CA ILE A 867 -48.30 4.94 -23.57
C ILE A 867 -49.65 5.12 -22.89
N THR A 868 -50.72 4.74 -23.59
CA THR A 868 -52.08 4.96 -23.12
C THR A 868 -52.43 4.02 -21.98
N PHE A 869 -53.06 4.53 -20.92
CA PHE A 869 -53.60 3.72 -19.82
C PHE A 869 -54.79 2.80 -20.22
N SER A 870 -55.26 2.89 -21.46
CA SER A 870 -56.40 2.14 -22.00
C SER A 870 -55.93 1.04 -22.93
N GLY A 871 -56.34 -0.21 -22.65
CA GLY A 871 -55.91 -1.38 -23.40
C GLY A 871 -54.50 -1.86 -23.03
N THR A 872 -53.90 -2.67 -23.90
CA THR A 872 -52.51 -3.15 -23.83
C THR A 872 -51.75 -2.60 -25.04
N PRO A 873 -51.39 -1.31 -25.05
CA PRO A 873 -50.78 -0.68 -26.22
C PRO A 873 -49.39 -1.24 -26.53
N SER A 874 -49.04 -1.26 -27.81
CA SER A 874 -47.67 -1.47 -28.29
C SER A 874 -47.27 -0.21 -29.05
N ILE A 875 -46.15 0.39 -28.68
CA ILE A 875 -45.59 1.57 -29.35
C ILE A 875 -44.25 1.20 -29.98
N GLU A 876 -43.98 1.76 -31.16
CA GLU A 876 -42.74 1.57 -31.89
C GLU A 876 -42.01 2.91 -31.99
N LEU A 877 -40.73 2.93 -31.58
CA LEU A 877 -39.87 4.10 -31.63
C LEU A 877 -38.78 3.87 -32.69
N PRO A 878 -38.95 4.39 -33.92
CA PRO A 878 -37.98 4.18 -34.99
C PRO A 878 -36.78 5.14 -34.90
N LEU A 879 -35.59 4.61 -35.15
CA LEU A 879 -34.33 5.33 -35.31
C LEU A 879 -33.75 4.96 -36.68
N THR A 880 -33.75 5.90 -37.63
CA THR A 880 -33.24 5.66 -38.99
C THR A 880 -31.78 6.03 -39.09
N ILE A 881 -30.95 5.07 -39.47
CA ILE A 881 -29.50 5.23 -39.56
C ILE A 881 -29.07 5.19 -41.02
N ASN A 882 -28.44 6.28 -41.47
CA ASN A 882 -27.94 6.45 -42.84
C ASN A 882 -26.42 6.19 -42.93
N ALA A 883 -25.90 5.28 -42.11
CA ALA A 883 -24.49 4.89 -42.08
C ALA A 883 -24.33 3.43 -42.53
N SER A 884 -23.32 3.16 -43.36
CA SER A 884 -22.99 1.83 -43.86
C SER A 884 -21.92 1.15 -43.02
N GLY A 885 -22.02 -0.17 -42.84
CA GLY A 885 -21.05 -0.97 -42.09
C GLY A 885 -21.72 -2.18 -41.46
N LYS A 886 -20.94 -3.21 -41.11
CA LYS A 886 -21.46 -4.37 -40.39
C LYS A 886 -21.31 -4.20 -38.89
N VAL A 887 -22.32 -4.60 -38.14
CA VAL A 887 -22.30 -4.61 -36.67
C VAL A 887 -21.27 -5.64 -36.20
N GLU A 888 -20.18 -5.19 -35.60
CA GLU A 888 -19.26 -6.04 -34.83
C GLU A 888 -19.68 -6.08 -33.36
N ASP A 889 -20.14 -4.94 -32.86
CA ASP A 889 -20.59 -4.74 -31.49
C ASP A 889 -21.66 -3.63 -31.45
N ILE A 890 -22.62 -3.72 -30.53
CA ILE A 890 -23.75 -2.78 -30.41
C ILE A 890 -24.12 -2.58 -28.95
N ASN A 891 -24.16 -1.32 -28.53
CA ASN A 891 -24.54 -0.90 -27.19
C ASN A 891 -25.82 -0.05 -27.24
N VAL A 892 -26.70 -0.22 -26.26
CA VAL A 892 -27.79 0.72 -26.00
C VAL A 892 -27.31 1.72 -24.96
N ALA A 893 -26.85 2.89 -25.39
CA ALA A 893 -26.27 3.86 -24.46
C ALA A 893 -27.28 4.35 -23.40
N TYR A 894 -28.54 4.54 -23.80
CA TYR A 894 -29.64 4.79 -22.88
C TYR A 894 -30.99 4.48 -23.51
N VAL A 895 -31.97 4.19 -22.65
CA VAL A 895 -33.41 4.25 -22.91
C VAL A 895 -34.03 5.16 -21.85
N LYS A 896 -34.79 6.16 -22.28
CA LYS A 896 -35.44 7.15 -21.41
C LYS A 896 -36.95 7.13 -21.55
N GLY A 897 -37.64 7.14 -20.41
CA GLY A 897 -39.09 7.14 -20.36
C GLY A 897 -39.64 7.12 -18.93
N LYS A 898 -40.96 7.04 -18.81
CA LYS A 898 -41.70 6.91 -17.55
C LYS A 898 -42.88 5.98 -17.77
N HIS A 899 -43.22 5.18 -16.76
CA HIS A 899 -44.41 4.32 -16.76
C HIS A 899 -44.87 4.11 -15.34
N GLN A 900 -46.17 4.20 -15.04
CA GLN A 900 -46.67 4.06 -13.66
C GLN A 900 -46.27 2.73 -13.00
N ASN A 901 -46.12 1.67 -13.79
CA ASN A 901 -45.60 0.40 -13.33
C ASN A 901 -44.72 -0.27 -14.41
N ILE A 902 -43.40 -0.14 -14.30
CA ILE A 902 -42.45 -0.70 -15.29
C ILE A 902 -42.55 -2.23 -15.40
N LYS A 903 -43.02 -2.92 -14.35
CA LYS A 903 -43.28 -4.36 -14.37
C LYS A 903 -44.24 -4.78 -15.47
N ASP A 904 -45.10 -3.91 -15.96
CA ASP A 904 -46.07 -4.30 -16.99
C ASP A 904 -45.48 -4.23 -18.41
N LEU A 905 -44.28 -3.65 -18.56
CA LEU A 905 -43.62 -3.44 -19.85
C LEU A 905 -42.75 -4.62 -20.30
N THR A 906 -42.77 -4.85 -21.62
CA THR A 906 -41.75 -5.59 -22.37
C THR A 906 -41.12 -4.62 -23.37
N VAL A 907 -39.79 -4.55 -23.39
CA VAL A 907 -39.06 -3.67 -24.31
C VAL A 907 -38.04 -4.44 -25.12
N ASP A 908 -38.25 -4.43 -26.44
CA ASP A 908 -37.43 -5.12 -27.43
C ASP A 908 -36.74 -4.11 -28.35
N LEU A 909 -35.45 -4.32 -28.62
CA LEU A 909 -34.76 -3.67 -29.72
C LEU A 909 -34.88 -4.56 -30.97
N VAL A 910 -35.33 -4.01 -32.09
CA VAL A 910 -35.55 -4.72 -33.35
C VAL A 910 -34.69 -4.12 -34.46
N SER A 911 -33.97 -4.98 -35.19
CA SER A 911 -33.12 -4.57 -36.31
C SER A 911 -33.91 -4.37 -37.61
N PRO A 912 -33.35 -3.69 -38.63
CA PRO A 912 -34.00 -3.51 -39.93
C PRO A 912 -34.40 -4.82 -40.63
N ASN A 913 -33.73 -5.93 -40.31
CA ASN A 913 -34.03 -7.26 -40.86
C ASN A 913 -35.03 -8.06 -40.01
N GLY A 914 -35.54 -7.48 -38.91
CA GLY A 914 -36.55 -8.09 -38.06
C GLY A 914 -36.01 -9.04 -36.99
N LYS A 915 -34.68 -9.06 -36.73
CA LYS A 915 -34.17 -9.73 -35.52
C LYS A 915 -34.49 -8.87 -34.30
N ALA A 916 -34.73 -9.49 -33.15
CA ALA A 916 -35.07 -8.78 -31.93
C ALA A 916 -34.23 -9.26 -30.73
N SER A 917 -33.95 -8.35 -29.80
CA SER A 917 -33.36 -8.63 -28.50
C SER A 917 -34.16 -7.91 -27.41
N THR A 918 -34.59 -8.64 -26.39
CA THR A 918 -35.34 -8.09 -25.26
C THR A 918 -34.38 -7.48 -24.24
N LEU A 919 -34.50 -6.18 -24.02
CA LEU A 919 -33.69 -5.45 -23.04
C LEU A 919 -34.16 -5.78 -21.62
N TRP A 920 -35.47 -5.72 -21.38
CA TRP A 920 -36.12 -6.18 -20.14
C TRP A 920 -37.58 -6.57 -20.38
N SER A 921 -38.14 -7.39 -19.50
CA SER A 921 -39.57 -7.75 -19.53
C SER A 921 -40.08 -8.15 -18.15
N ASN A 922 -41.30 -7.71 -17.82
CA ASN A 922 -42.05 -8.19 -16.64
C ASN A 922 -41.32 -8.06 -15.28
N MET A 923 -40.48 -7.04 -15.13
CA MET A 923 -39.61 -6.86 -13.96
C MET A 923 -39.62 -5.42 -13.42
N CYS A 924 -39.14 -5.23 -12.19
CA CYS A 924 -39.15 -3.97 -11.44
C CYS A 924 -40.53 -3.53 -10.93
N PRO A 925 -40.98 -4.04 -9.76
CA PRO A 925 -42.18 -3.52 -9.11
C PRO A 925 -41.92 -2.08 -8.63
N SER A 926 -42.82 -1.14 -8.89
CA SER A 926 -42.90 0.22 -8.33
C SER A 926 -41.98 1.34 -8.85
N ASN A 927 -41.14 1.11 -9.88
CA ASN A 927 -40.38 2.23 -10.47
C ASN A 927 -41.21 2.95 -11.55
N SER A 928 -41.20 4.28 -11.52
CA SER A 928 -41.94 5.14 -12.46
C SER A 928 -41.11 5.72 -13.59
N SER A 929 -39.78 5.67 -13.48
CA SER A 929 -38.84 6.31 -14.42
C SER A 929 -37.84 5.31 -14.99
N ILE A 930 -37.54 5.47 -16.28
CA ILE A 930 -36.60 4.66 -17.05
C ILE A 930 -35.48 5.59 -17.52
N ASN A 931 -34.25 5.26 -17.15
CA ASN A 931 -33.00 5.85 -17.61
C ASN A 931 -31.90 4.80 -17.41
N SER A 932 -31.72 3.89 -18.35
CA SER A 932 -30.73 2.82 -18.28
C SER A 932 -30.16 2.49 -19.66
N GLY A 933 -28.88 2.12 -19.71
CA GLY A 933 -28.24 1.58 -20.89
C GLY A 933 -28.10 0.05 -20.82
N PHE A 934 -27.76 -0.58 -21.96
CA PHE A 934 -27.56 -2.02 -22.07
C PHE A 934 -26.36 -2.38 -22.93
N ASP A 935 -25.57 -3.35 -22.47
CA ASP A 935 -24.34 -3.86 -23.10
C ASP A 935 -24.11 -5.31 -22.64
N ASP A 936 -23.76 -6.22 -23.55
CA ASP A 936 -23.49 -7.64 -23.27
C ASP A 936 -22.25 -7.82 -22.37
N GLU A 937 -21.30 -6.90 -22.49
CA GLU A 937 -20.01 -6.87 -21.79
C GLU A 937 -20.11 -6.20 -20.40
N SER A 938 -21.24 -5.59 -20.06
CA SER A 938 -21.44 -4.95 -18.75
C SER A 938 -21.23 -5.92 -17.59
N THR A 939 -20.55 -5.50 -16.52
CA THR A 939 -20.39 -6.31 -15.30
C THR A 939 -21.65 -6.30 -14.42
N LEU A 940 -22.61 -5.42 -14.71
CA LEU A 940 -23.84 -5.26 -13.94
C LEU A 940 -24.94 -6.14 -14.54
N PHE A 941 -25.44 -7.10 -13.75
CA PHE A 941 -26.64 -7.86 -14.13
C PHE A 941 -27.87 -6.95 -14.14
N LEU A 942 -28.84 -7.29 -14.99
CA LEU A 942 -30.12 -6.61 -15.06
C LEU A 942 -30.80 -6.61 -13.68
N ASN A 943 -30.86 -5.44 -13.04
CA ASN A 943 -31.43 -5.29 -11.72
C ASN A 943 -32.23 -3.97 -11.62
N CYS A 944 -33.18 -3.95 -10.70
CA CYS A 944 -34.06 -2.79 -10.48
C CYS A 944 -33.46 -1.86 -9.43
N PRO A 945 -33.66 -0.53 -9.52
CA PRO A 945 -34.50 0.19 -10.49
C PRO A 945 -33.79 0.53 -11.82
N LEU A 946 -34.55 0.60 -12.93
CA LEU A 946 -34.06 1.00 -14.26
C LEU A 946 -33.88 2.53 -14.43
N SER A 947 -33.75 3.31 -13.35
CA SER A 947 -33.59 4.78 -13.37
C SER A 947 -32.16 5.24 -13.06
N THR A 948 -31.20 4.31 -13.01
CA THR A 948 -29.85 4.52 -12.45
C THR A 948 -28.86 5.24 -13.37
N GLY A 949 -29.16 5.37 -14.65
CA GLY A 949 -28.24 5.86 -15.68
C GLY A 949 -27.09 4.90 -15.99
N LYS A 950 -27.07 3.71 -15.37
CA LYS A 950 -26.03 2.69 -15.56
C LYS A 950 -26.30 1.83 -16.80
N ILE A 951 -25.24 1.26 -17.35
CA ILE A 951 -25.28 0.27 -18.44
C ILE A 951 -25.29 -1.13 -17.83
N MET A 952 -26.30 -1.95 -18.14
CA MET A 952 -26.49 -3.29 -17.57
C MET A 952 -26.54 -4.36 -18.65
N LYS A 953 -26.42 -5.65 -18.28
CA LYS A 953 -26.68 -6.73 -19.23
C LYS A 953 -28.16 -6.74 -19.66
N PRO A 954 -28.47 -6.87 -20.97
CA PRO A 954 -29.84 -7.08 -21.43
C PRO A 954 -30.36 -8.47 -21.00
N MET A 955 -31.68 -8.65 -21.00
CA MET A 955 -32.29 -9.96 -20.69
C MET A 955 -31.95 -11.01 -21.76
N THR A 956 -31.86 -10.61 -23.04
CA THR A 956 -31.27 -11.43 -24.10
C THR A 956 -30.08 -10.72 -24.73
N PRO A 957 -29.02 -11.42 -25.17
CA PRO A 957 -27.82 -10.77 -25.69
C PRO A 957 -28.06 -9.90 -26.92
N LEU A 958 -27.42 -8.74 -26.98
CA LEU A 958 -27.35 -7.85 -28.15
C LEU A 958 -26.48 -8.43 -29.28
N ALA A 959 -25.60 -9.40 -28.98
CA ALA A 959 -24.75 -10.10 -29.95
C ALA A 959 -25.53 -10.79 -31.08
N VAL A 960 -26.85 -10.98 -30.95
CA VAL A 960 -27.74 -11.47 -32.03
C VAL A 960 -27.68 -10.62 -33.31
N PHE A 961 -27.31 -9.34 -33.16
CA PHE A 961 -27.19 -8.37 -34.25
C PHE A 961 -25.83 -8.40 -34.96
N LYS A 962 -24.84 -9.15 -34.46
CA LYS A 962 -23.51 -9.22 -35.08
C LYS A 962 -23.60 -9.70 -36.54
N GLY A 963 -22.92 -8.97 -37.42
CA GLY A 963 -22.88 -9.21 -38.87
C GLY A 963 -24.02 -8.60 -39.68
N GLU A 964 -25.03 -7.98 -39.05
CA GLU A 964 -26.06 -7.22 -39.78
C GLU A 964 -25.53 -5.88 -40.29
N GLU A 965 -26.20 -5.32 -41.30
CA GLU A 965 -25.91 -3.96 -41.77
C GLU A 965 -26.43 -2.94 -40.76
N ILE A 966 -25.61 -1.93 -40.43
CA ILE A 966 -25.97 -0.82 -39.54
C ILE A 966 -27.07 0.05 -40.17
N SER A 967 -27.06 0.20 -41.51
CA SER A 967 -27.98 1.05 -42.25
C SER A 967 -29.41 0.51 -42.19
N GLY A 968 -30.38 1.38 -41.90
CA GLY A 968 -31.80 1.06 -41.88
C GLY A 968 -32.51 1.62 -40.66
N THR A 969 -33.76 1.24 -40.47
CA THR A 969 -34.56 1.66 -39.32
C THR A 969 -34.49 0.62 -38.21
N TRP A 970 -33.87 1.01 -37.10
CA TRP A 970 -33.86 0.25 -35.85
C TRP A 970 -35.03 0.70 -35.00
N THR A 971 -35.79 -0.23 -34.43
CA THR A 971 -37.03 0.08 -33.72
C THR A 971 -36.95 -0.41 -32.28
N LEU A 972 -37.18 0.48 -31.32
CA LEU A 972 -37.46 0.08 -29.93
C LEU A 972 -38.97 -0.16 -29.82
N ASN A 973 -39.37 -1.42 -29.66
CA ASN A 973 -40.76 -1.82 -29.47
C ASN A 973 -41.05 -1.92 -27.97
N VAL A 974 -42.01 -1.14 -27.49
CA VAL A 974 -42.45 -1.15 -26.10
C VAL A 974 -43.89 -1.62 -26.06
N LYS A 975 -44.13 -2.71 -25.33
CA LYS A 975 -45.45 -3.28 -25.14
C LYS A 975 -45.84 -3.21 -23.67
N ASP A 976 -46.99 -2.60 -23.39
CA ASP A 976 -47.63 -2.71 -22.08
C ASP A 976 -48.56 -3.92 -22.07
N ASN A 977 -48.26 -4.87 -21.19
CA ASN A 977 -48.98 -6.14 -21.09
C ASN A 977 -50.15 -6.09 -20.12
N LYS A 978 -50.40 -4.96 -19.44
CA LYS A 978 -51.46 -4.83 -18.44
C LYS A 978 -52.30 -3.58 -18.68
N VAL A 979 -53.58 -3.66 -18.32
CA VAL A 979 -54.51 -2.54 -18.44
C VAL A 979 -54.50 -1.72 -17.15
N GLY A 980 -54.49 -0.39 -17.28
CA GLY A 980 -54.77 0.55 -16.18
C GLY A 980 -53.62 1.50 -15.83
N ASP A 981 -52.41 1.22 -16.30
CA ASP A 981 -51.22 2.04 -16.07
C ASP A 981 -50.76 2.70 -17.38
N GLY A 982 -50.24 3.91 -17.31
CA GLY A 982 -49.79 4.67 -18.49
C GLY A 982 -48.41 5.31 -18.30
N GLY A 983 -47.87 5.84 -19.39
CA GLY A 983 -46.50 6.36 -19.38
C GLY A 983 -46.13 7.14 -20.64
N SER A 984 -44.84 7.42 -20.81
CA SER A 984 -44.29 8.04 -22.01
C SER A 984 -42.84 7.61 -22.22
N PHE A 985 -42.40 7.49 -23.47
CA PHE A 985 -40.99 7.31 -23.80
C PHE A 985 -40.44 8.56 -24.45
N SER A 986 -39.26 8.98 -23.98
CA SER A 986 -38.62 10.20 -24.42
C SER A 986 -37.45 10.01 -25.38
N GLY A 987 -36.93 8.80 -25.50
CA GLY A 987 -35.96 8.46 -26.54
C GLY A 987 -35.01 7.34 -26.15
N PHE A 988 -34.20 6.92 -27.11
CA PHE A 988 -33.13 5.94 -26.89
C PHE A 988 -31.94 6.23 -27.80
N SER A 989 -30.79 5.65 -27.45
CA SER A 989 -29.54 5.81 -28.18
C SER A 989 -28.87 4.47 -28.39
N LEU A 990 -28.39 4.25 -29.61
CA LEU A 990 -27.64 3.08 -30.02
C LEU A 990 -26.23 3.49 -30.43
N GLU A 991 -25.23 2.76 -29.97
CA GLU A 991 -23.85 2.85 -30.45
C GLU A 991 -23.53 1.59 -31.24
N PHE A 992 -23.08 1.78 -32.48
CA PHE A 992 -22.66 0.68 -33.35
C PHE A 992 -21.18 0.74 -33.58
N CYS A 993 -20.52 -0.39 -33.42
CA CYS A 993 -19.11 -0.57 -33.64
C CYS A 993 -18.90 -1.47 -34.86
N SER A 994 -18.08 -1.04 -35.82
CA SER A 994 -17.77 -1.76 -37.06
C SER A 994 -16.27 -1.94 -37.27
N LYS A 995 -15.85 -3.11 -37.76
CA LYS A 995 -14.43 -3.39 -38.03
C LYS A 995 -13.87 -2.44 -39.09
N ILE A 996 -12.72 -1.84 -38.78
CA ILE A 996 -11.94 -1.08 -39.76
C ILE A 996 -11.02 -2.07 -40.48
N SER A 997 -11.01 -2.05 -41.81
CA SER A 997 -10.00 -2.77 -42.59
C SER A 997 -8.73 -1.95 -42.60
N LEU A 998 -7.76 -2.30 -41.75
CA LEU A 998 -6.40 -1.76 -41.83
C LEU A 998 -5.66 -2.52 -42.95
N ASN A 999 -5.04 -1.80 -43.87
CA ASN A 999 -4.10 -2.37 -44.85
C ASN A 999 -2.70 -2.13 -44.28
N PRO A 1000 -2.05 -3.13 -43.65
CA PRO A 1000 -0.77 -2.91 -43.00
C PRO A 1000 0.41 -2.96 -43.98
N PRO A 1001 1.52 -2.25 -43.68
CA PRO A 1001 2.75 -2.36 -44.44
C PRO A 1001 3.34 -3.76 -44.29
N THR A 1002 4.05 -4.23 -45.32
CA THR A 1002 4.70 -5.54 -45.35
C THR A 1002 6.21 -5.38 -45.44
N ILE A 1003 6.97 -6.16 -44.66
CA ILE A 1003 8.44 -6.19 -44.75
C ILE A 1003 8.83 -7.20 -45.84
N GLU A 1004 9.29 -6.71 -46.99
CA GLU A 1004 9.69 -7.55 -48.12
C GLU A 1004 11.13 -8.07 -47.98
N THR A 1005 12.03 -7.27 -47.39
CA THR A 1005 13.45 -7.63 -47.22
C THR A 1005 13.92 -7.28 -45.81
N LEU A 1006 14.55 -8.24 -45.15
CA LEU A 1006 15.25 -8.09 -43.86
C LEU A 1006 16.49 -9.00 -43.85
N ASP A 1007 17.56 -8.56 -44.50
CA ASP A 1007 18.81 -9.31 -44.65
C ASP A 1007 19.87 -8.88 -43.61
N THR A 1008 20.87 -9.73 -43.37
CA THR A 1008 21.94 -9.48 -42.39
C THR A 1008 22.82 -8.31 -42.84
N ILE A 1009 22.93 -7.30 -41.99
CA ILE A 1009 23.80 -6.13 -42.22
C ILE A 1009 25.25 -6.53 -41.93
N LYS A 1010 26.14 -6.39 -42.92
CA LYS A 1010 27.56 -6.75 -42.77
C LYS A 1010 28.41 -5.50 -42.56
N VAL A 1011 29.18 -5.46 -41.48
CA VAL A 1011 30.04 -4.32 -41.13
C VAL A 1011 31.43 -4.77 -40.73
N MET A 1012 32.43 -4.00 -41.14
CA MET A 1012 33.80 -4.26 -40.69
C MET A 1012 33.98 -3.78 -39.23
N LYS A 1013 34.77 -4.50 -38.44
CA LYS A 1013 35.18 -4.06 -37.10
C LYS A 1013 35.68 -2.60 -37.12
N LYS A 1014 35.21 -1.79 -36.16
CA LYS A 1014 35.53 -0.35 -36.00
C LYS A 1014 35.20 0.51 -37.23
N SER A 1015 34.21 0.10 -38.03
CA SER A 1015 33.75 0.83 -39.21
C SER A 1015 32.26 1.15 -39.14
N SER A 1016 31.81 1.98 -40.07
CA SER A 1016 30.39 2.26 -40.32
C SER A 1016 29.92 1.62 -41.62
N VAL A 1017 28.62 1.36 -41.71
CA VAL A 1017 27.92 0.92 -42.94
C VAL A 1017 26.60 1.68 -43.06
N PHE A 1018 26.24 2.09 -44.29
CA PHE A 1018 24.92 2.64 -44.58
C PHE A 1018 23.93 1.50 -44.80
N ILE A 1019 22.76 1.60 -44.20
CA ILE A 1019 21.68 0.64 -44.35
C ILE A 1019 20.83 1.11 -45.52
N THR A 1020 20.62 0.23 -46.48
CA THR A 1020 19.96 0.50 -47.76
C THR A 1020 18.79 -0.47 -47.96
N LYS A 1021 17.98 -0.26 -48.99
CA LYS A 1021 16.82 -1.10 -49.31
C LYS A 1021 17.17 -2.57 -49.56
N GLU A 1022 18.42 -2.84 -49.93
CA GLU A 1022 18.96 -4.18 -50.10
C GLU A 1022 19.03 -4.95 -48.76
N GLN A 1023 19.08 -4.25 -47.63
CA GLN A 1023 19.04 -4.87 -46.29
C GLN A 1023 17.65 -4.76 -45.65
N ILE A 1024 16.97 -3.62 -45.78
CA ILE A 1024 15.66 -3.38 -45.15
C ILE A 1024 14.71 -2.70 -46.14
N LEU A 1025 13.65 -3.39 -46.54
CA LEU A 1025 12.59 -2.87 -47.41
C LEU A 1025 11.21 -3.24 -46.84
N ALA A 1026 10.40 -2.22 -46.56
CA ALA A 1026 8.98 -2.36 -46.29
C ALA A 1026 8.14 -1.58 -47.31
N THR A 1027 7.00 -2.15 -47.71
CA THR A 1027 6.10 -1.60 -48.73
C THR A 1027 4.65 -1.67 -48.27
N ASP A 1028 3.87 -0.66 -48.63
CA ASP A 1028 2.41 -0.66 -48.49
C ASP A 1028 1.77 -0.33 -49.85
N PRO A 1029 0.70 -1.03 -50.29
CA PRO A 1029 0.02 -0.73 -51.55
C PRO A 1029 -0.61 0.67 -51.63
N ASN A 1030 -0.92 1.31 -50.51
CA ASN A 1030 -1.66 2.57 -50.42
C ASN A 1030 -0.83 3.75 -49.91
N ASP A 1031 0.33 3.48 -49.32
CA ASP A 1031 1.19 4.50 -48.72
C ASP A 1031 2.52 4.66 -49.47
N ILE A 1032 3.05 5.88 -49.48
CA ILE A 1032 4.37 6.18 -50.06
C ILE A 1032 5.49 5.92 -49.05
N ALA A 1033 6.75 5.84 -49.51
CA ALA A 1033 7.89 5.49 -48.65
C ALA A 1033 8.11 6.43 -47.44
N SER A 1034 7.67 7.69 -47.50
CA SER A 1034 7.74 8.63 -46.37
C SER A 1034 6.75 8.29 -45.25
N ASP A 1035 5.67 7.57 -45.57
CA ASP A 1035 4.55 7.31 -44.66
C ASP A 1035 4.72 5.96 -43.96
N ILE A 1036 5.70 5.16 -44.38
CA ILE A 1036 6.10 3.89 -43.75
C ILE A 1036 7.17 4.21 -42.70
N VAL A 1037 6.80 4.09 -41.43
CA VAL A 1037 7.60 4.50 -40.27
C VAL A 1037 8.11 3.28 -39.52
N PHE A 1038 9.42 3.27 -39.26
CA PHE A 1038 10.11 2.31 -38.40
C PHE A 1038 10.31 2.91 -37.02
N THR A 1039 9.84 2.23 -35.97
CA THR A 1039 10.03 2.67 -34.58
C THR A 1039 10.95 1.70 -33.84
N LEU A 1040 12.05 2.19 -33.28
CA LEU A 1040 13.05 1.36 -32.59
C LEU A 1040 12.53 0.86 -31.24
N THR A 1041 12.61 -0.46 -31.02
CA THR A 1041 12.25 -1.13 -29.76
C THR A 1041 13.47 -1.66 -29.01
N ALA A 1042 14.60 -1.84 -29.70
CA ALA A 1042 15.90 -2.10 -29.10
C ALA A 1042 17.00 -1.50 -29.98
N VAL A 1043 18.05 -0.96 -29.37
CA VAL A 1043 19.24 -0.43 -30.07
C VAL A 1043 20.40 -1.43 -30.04
N PRO A 1044 21.39 -1.29 -30.92
CA PRO A 1044 22.58 -2.15 -30.90
C PRO A 1044 23.36 -2.04 -29.58
N GLN A 1045 23.91 -3.15 -29.12
CA GLN A 1045 24.67 -3.22 -27.86
C GLN A 1045 26.13 -2.80 -28.04
N TYR A 1046 26.70 -3.03 -29.23
CA TYR A 1046 28.13 -2.87 -29.51
C TYR A 1046 28.41 -1.78 -30.56
N GLY A 1047 27.41 -0.98 -30.90
CA GLY A 1047 27.49 0.13 -31.84
C GLY A 1047 26.31 1.10 -31.71
N GLN A 1048 26.21 2.04 -32.63
CA GLN A 1048 25.18 3.09 -32.61
C GLN A 1048 24.57 3.28 -34.00
N LEU A 1049 23.25 3.44 -34.05
CA LEU A 1049 22.52 3.86 -35.24
C LEU A 1049 22.46 5.38 -35.33
N TYR A 1050 22.58 5.90 -36.55
CA TYR A 1050 22.51 7.32 -36.87
C TYR A 1050 21.58 7.56 -38.05
N ILE A 1051 20.81 8.65 -37.97
CA ILE A 1051 20.16 9.27 -39.11
C ILE A 1051 20.75 10.68 -39.28
N GLU A 1052 21.31 10.99 -40.46
CA GLU A 1052 21.93 12.31 -40.72
C GLU A 1052 22.91 12.78 -39.61
N ASN A 1053 23.69 11.84 -39.05
CA ASN A 1053 24.61 12.02 -37.91
C ASN A 1053 23.99 12.23 -36.51
N LYS A 1054 22.66 12.20 -36.37
CA LYS A 1054 21.98 12.15 -35.07
C LYS A 1054 21.85 10.71 -34.58
N GLY A 1055 22.34 10.42 -33.38
CA GLY A 1055 22.22 9.10 -32.75
C GLY A 1055 20.76 8.75 -32.43
N LEU A 1056 20.35 7.53 -32.78
CA LEU A 1056 19.01 7.01 -32.50
C LEU A 1056 18.97 6.19 -31.21
N ASN A 1057 17.96 6.44 -30.39
CA ASN A 1057 17.64 5.71 -29.16
C ASN A 1057 16.34 4.91 -29.31
N ILE A 1058 16.01 4.09 -28.31
CA ILE A 1058 14.72 3.40 -28.23
C ILE A 1058 13.58 4.44 -28.30
N GLY A 1059 12.54 4.14 -29.07
CA GLY A 1059 11.41 5.04 -29.34
C GLY A 1059 11.66 6.06 -30.45
N ASN A 1060 12.89 6.23 -30.94
CA ASN A 1060 13.13 7.07 -32.12
C ASN A 1060 12.67 6.37 -33.40
N THR A 1061 12.31 7.18 -34.38
CA THR A 1061 11.73 6.72 -35.65
C THR A 1061 12.56 7.15 -36.85
N PHE A 1062 12.42 6.40 -37.95
CA PHE A 1062 12.92 6.74 -39.29
C PHE A 1062 11.97 6.16 -40.34
N THR A 1063 12.00 6.66 -41.58
CA THR A 1063 11.07 6.24 -42.64
C THR A 1063 11.72 5.30 -43.66
N GLN A 1064 10.91 4.62 -44.49
CA GLN A 1064 11.45 3.88 -45.64
C GLN A 1064 12.16 4.82 -46.63
N GLU A 1065 11.70 6.08 -46.76
CA GLU A 1065 12.37 7.09 -47.58
C GLU A 1065 13.78 7.42 -47.06
N ASP A 1066 13.99 7.44 -45.74
CA ASP A 1066 15.32 7.66 -45.16
C ASP A 1066 16.30 6.53 -45.50
N ILE A 1067 15.82 5.28 -45.55
CA ILE A 1067 16.61 4.13 -46.02
C ILE A 1067 16.89 4.25 -47.53
N ASN A 1068 15.86 4.57 -48.32
CA ASN A 1068 15.98 4.70 -49.79
C ASN A 1068 16.98 5.80 -50.19
N SER A 1069 17.00 6.88 -49.42
CA SER A 1069 17.92 8.01 -49.57
C SER A 1069 19.30 7.79 -48.93
N GLY A 1070 19.56 6.61 -48.33
CA GLY A 1070 20.86 6.25 -47.75
C GLY A 1070 21.25 7.04 -46.50
N LYS A 1071 20.27 7.53 -45.73
CA LYS A 1071 20.51 8.39 -44.55
C LYS A 1071 20.77 7.61 -43.26
N LEU A 1072 20.36 6.35 -43.20
CA LEU A 1072 20.51 5.48 -42.03
C LEU A 1072 21.91 4.82 -42.04
N ARG A 1073 22.64 4.93 -40.93
CA ARG A 1073 23.99 4.41 -40.78
C ARG A 1073 24.18 3.71 -39.44
N TYR A 1074 24.76 2.52 -39.46
CA TYR A 1074 25.27 1.84 -38.26
C TYR A 1074 26.78 2.06 -38.12
N THR A 1075 27.26 2.27 -36.90
CA THR A 1075 28.70 2.35 -36.57
C THR A 1075 29.06 1.36 -35.48
N HIS A 1076 29.97 0.43 -35.78
CA HIS A 1076 30.45 -0.55 -34.80
C HIS A 1076 31.55 0.07 -33.92
N MET A 1077 31.39 0.00 -32.60
CA MET A 1077 32.31 0.64 -31.65
C MET A 1077 33.17 -0.35 -30.85
N ALA A 1078 32.75 -1.61 -30.74
CA ALA A 1078 33.47 -2.61 -29.94
C ALA A 1078 34.80 -3.07 -30.56
N GLU A 1079 35.66 -3.62 -29.72
CA GLU A 1079 36.97 -4.16 -30.11
C GLU A 1079 36.94 -5.65 -30.46
N TYR A 1080 35.80 -6.32 -30.26
CA TYR A 1080 35.65 -7.76 -30.44
C TYR A 1080 34.70 -8.05 -31.61
N LEU A 1081 34.79 -9.25 -32.19
CA LEU A 1081 33.92 -9.70 -33.28
C LEU A 1081 32.60 -10.27 -32.74
N THR A 1082 31.88 -9.46 -31.97
CA THR A 1082 30.58 -9.84 -31.42
C THR A 1082 29.48 -9.45 -32.40
N PRO A 1083 28.57 -10.37 -32.75
CA PRO A 1083 27.34 -10.02 -33.47
C PRO A 1083 26.58 -8.92 -32.71
N ASP A 1084 25.90 -8.06 -33.46
CA ASP A 1084 25.10 -6.98 -32.92
C ASP A 1084 23.74 -6.97 -33.62
N GLY A 1085 22.83 -6.09 -33.22
CA GLY A 1085 21.54 -5.98 -33.88
C GLY A 1085 20.61 -5.02 -33.17
N PHE A 1086 19.55 -4.63 -33.85
CA PHE A 1086 18.52 -3.75 -33.32
C PHE A 1086 17.14 -4.27 -33.67
N SER A 1087 16.13 -3.86 -32.91
CA SER A 1087 14.76 -4.27 -33.11
C SER A 1087 13.84 -3.09 -33.38
N PHE A 1088 12.81 -3.32 -34.17
CA PHE A 1088 11.86 -2.28 -34.58
C PHE A 1088 10.48 -2.85 -34.88
N ILE A 1089 9.48 -1.97 -34.96
CA ILE A 1089 8.18 -2.24 -35.59
C ILE A 1089 8.01 -1.34 -36.81
N VAL A 1090 7.15 -1.73 -37.76
CA VAL A 1090 6.81 -0.91 -38.93
C VAL A 1090 5.33 -0.59 -38.93
N THR A 1091 5.00 0.69 -39.07
CA THR A 1091 3.63 1.21 -39.10
C THR A 1091 3.43 2.18 -40.26
N ASP A 1092 2.19 2.35 -40.70
CA ASP A 1092 1.79 3.40 -41.64
C ASP A 1092 1.05 4.56 -40.94
N GLN A 1093 0.66 5.58 -41.71
CA GLN A 1093 -0.10 6.74 -41.24
C GLN A 1093 -1.56 6.44 -40.84
N ASN A 1094 -2.11 5.31 -41.31
CA ASN A 1094 -3.48 4.85 -41.06
C ASN A 1094 -3.57 3.82 -39.92
N LYS A 1095 -2.50 3.68 -39.10
CA LYS A 1095 -2.37 2.72 -37.99
C LYS A 1095 -2.29 1.25 -38.42
N GLY A 1096 -2.04 0.96 -39.69
CA GLY A 1096 -1.63 -0.38 -40.10
C GLY A 1096 -0.25 -0.70 -39.54
N TRP A 1097 -0.06 -1.97 -39.19
CA TRP A 1097 1.12 -2.47 -38.48
C TRP A 1097 1.60 -3.77 -39.11
N SER A 1098 2.89 -3.86 -39.42
CA SER A 1098 3.48 -4.97 -40.18
C SER A 1098 3.51 -6.31 -39.44
N GLY A 1099 3.06 -6.35 -38.18
CA GLY A 1099 3.05 -7.54 -37.35
C GLY A 1099 4.37 -7.77 -36.62
N GLY A 1100 4.33 -7.54 -35.32
CA GLY A 1100 5.35 -7.91 -34.34
C GLY A 1100 6.57 -7.01 -34.31
N VAL A 1101 7.40 -7.23 -33.29
CA VAL A 1101 8.76 -6.70 -33.23
C VAL A 1101 9.67 -7.53 -34.11
N SER A 1102 10.30 -6.90 -35.10
CA SER A 1102 11.31 -7.48 -36.00
C SER A 1102 12.71 -7.15 -35.51
N LYS A 1103 13.69 -8.01 -35.82
CA LYS A 1103 15.11 -7.83 -35.44
C LYS A 1103 16.01 -7.83 -36.68
N ALA A 1104 16.75 -6.74 -36.88
CA ALA A 1104 17.83 -6.67 -37.86
C ALA A 1104 19.13 -7.18 -37.23
N GLU A 1105 19.73 -8.21 -37.85
CA GLU A 1105 21.00 -8.77 -37.40
C GLU A 1105 22.19 -8.08 -38.08
N ILE A 1106 23.23 -7.81 -37.30
CA ILE A 1106 24.47 -7.19 -37.75
C ILE A 1106 25.62 -8.18 -37.54
N LEU A 1107 26.22 -8.60 -38.65
CA LEU A 1107 27.41 -9.44 -38.66
C LEU A 1107 28.67 -8.57 -38.77
N VAL A 1108 29.50 -8.63 -37.72
CA VAL A 1108 30.79 -7.94 -37.68
C VAL A 1108 31.90 -8.84 -38.17
N TYR A 1109 32.67 -8.41 -39.17
CA TYR A 1109 33.77 -9.17 -39.74
C TYR A 1109 35.09 -8.38 -39.77
N THR A 1110 36.20 -9.09 -39.97
CA THR A 1110 37.50 -8.50 -40.33
C THR A 1110 37.90 -9.02 -41.70
N ILE A 1111 38.72 -8.27 -42.43
CA ILE A 1111 39.37 -8.81 -43.62
C ILE A 1111 40.59 -9.62 -43.17
N VAL A 1112 40.56 -10.94 -43.36
CA VAL A 1112 41.78 -11.74 -43.42
C VAL A 1112 42.04 -12.03 -44.91
N GLY A 1113 42.91 -11.22 -45.52
CA GLY A 1113 43.30 -11.39 -46.92
C GLY A 1113 44.23 -10.28 -47.41
N THR A 1114 45.43 -10.67 -47.84
CA THR A 1114 46.37 -9.83 -48.60
C THR A 1114 45.76 -9.49 -49.96
N LYS A 1115 45.67 -8.21 -50.30
CA LYS A 1115 45.38 -7.78 -51.67
C LYS A 1115 46.64 -8.01 -52.50
N ASP A 1116 46.63 -9.00 -53.38
CA ASP A 1116 47.65 -9.12 -54.42
C ASP A 1116 47.48 -7.95 -55.40
N ILE A 1117 48.58 -7.25 -55.74
CA ILE A 1117 48.56 -6.29 -56.86
C ILE A 1117 48.34 -7.12 -58.13
N ASN A 1118 47.38 -6.72 -58.96
CA ASN A 1118 47.09 -7.41 -60.23
C ASN A 1118 48.39 -7.53 -61.06
N PRO A 1119 48.91 -8.75 -61.33
CA PRO A 1119 50.19 -8.93 -62.02
C PRO A 1119 50.22 -8.35 -63.44
N ALA A 1120 49.05 -8.00 -64.00
CA ALA A 1120 48.93 -7.40 -65.32
C ALA A 1120 49.56 -6.00 -65.44
N LEU A 1121 49.75 -5.27 -64.33
CA LEU A 1121 50.22 -3.88 -64.33
C LEU A 1121 51.73 -3.73 -64.07
N ILE A 1122 52.43 -4.78 -63.62
CA ILE A 1122 53.88 -4.75 -63.37
C ILE A 1122 54.58 -5.81 -64.23
N LYS A 1123 55.49 -5.37 -65.10
CA LYS A 1123 56.28 -6.22 -65.99
C LYS A 1123 57.72 -6.29 -65.50
N VAL A 1124 58.22 -7.51 -65.31
CA VAL A 1124 59.60 -7.78 -64.87
C VAL A 1124 60.37 -8.50 -65.98
N PHE A 1125 61.47 -7.90 -66.45
CA PHE A 1125 62.28 -8.43 -67.56
C PHE A 1125 63.73 -7.93 -67.53
N PRO A 1126 64.68 -8.59 -68.23
CA PRO A 1126 64.55 -9.90 -68.85
C PRO A 1126 64.53 -11.04 -67.81
N ASN A 1127 63.88 -12.14 -68.13
CA ASN A 1127 63.95 -13.37 -67.34
C ASN A 1127 64.19 -14.54 -68.31
N PRO A 1128 65.39 -15.13 -68.38
CA PRO A 1128 66.49 -15.00 -67.41
C PRO A 1128 67.25 -13.66 -67.47
N PHE A 1129 67.67 -13.12 -66.32
CA PHE A 1129 68.47 -11.90 -66.20
C PHE A 1129 69.96 -12.19 -66.03
N ASP A 1130 70.80 -11.21 -66.37
CA ASP A 1130 72.25 -11.25 -66.14
C ASP A 1130 72.66 -10.22 -65.07
N GLN A 1131 72.93 -8.97 -65.44
CA GLN A 1131 73.45 -7.99 -64.47
C GLN A 1131 72.36 -7.16 -63.77
N TYR A 1132 71.19 -6.99 -64.42
CA TYR A 1132 70.12 -6.12 -63.93
C TYR A 1132 68.73 -6.74 -64.18
N ILE A 1133 67.79 -6.45 -63.29
CA ILE A 1133 66.36 -6.77 -63.43
C ILE A 1133 65.60 -5.46 -63.64
N SER A 1134 64.89 -5.31 -64.77
CA SER A 1134 64.04 -4.14 -65.02
C SER A 1134 62.61 -4.42 -64.57
N VAL A 1135 62.00 -3.44 -63.89
CA VAL A 1135 60.64 -3.50 -63.37
C VAL A 1135 59.89 -2.26 -63.85
N VAL A 1136 58.92 -2.48 -64.73
CA VAL A 1136 58.10 -1.41 -65.32
C VAL A 1136 56.66 -1.55 -64.81
N SER A 1137 56.08 -0.44 -64.37
CA SER A 1137 54.71 -0.37 -63.86
C SER A 1137 53.85 0.51 -64.78
N GLU A 1138 52.72 -0.02 -65.27
CA GLU A 1138 51.73 0.73 -66.04
C GLU A 1138 50.72 1.35 -65.08
N GLY A 1139 50.80 2.68 -64.88
CA GLY A 1139 49.80 3.46 -64.13
C GLY A 1139 50.21 3.88 -62.72
N THR A 1140 51.23 3.25 -62.11
CA THR A 1140 51.76 3.63 -60.79
C THR A 1140 53.27 3.92 -60.84
N PRO A 1141 53.77 5.03 -60.27
CA PRO A 1141 55.20 5.31 -60.21
C PRO A 1141 55.96 4.24 -59.41
N ILE A 1142 56.95 3.59 -60.01
CA ILE A 1142 57.70 2.51 -59.34
C ILE A 1142 58.44 3.01 -58.09
N SER A 1143 58.76 4.31 -58.02
CA SER A 1143 59.44 4.96 -56.90
C SER A 1143 58.67 4.90 -55.57
N GLU A 1144 57.36 4.60 -55.60
CA GLU A 1144 56.53 4.41 -54.41
C GLU A 1144 56.47 2.94 -53.96
N CYS A 1145 57.14 2.04 -54.68
CA CYS A 1145 57.20 0.62 -54.36
C CYS A 1145 58.54 0.27 -53.69
N SER A 1146 58.49 -0.78 -52.87
CA SER A 1146 59.66 -1.45 -52.32
C SER A 1146 59.79 -2.85 -52.87
N TYR A 1147 61.01 -3.37 -52.93
CA TYR A 1147 61.26 -4.73 -53.40
C TYR A 1147 62.10 -5.54 -52.41
N ARG A 1148 61.91 -6.85 -52.45
CA ARG A 1148 62.69 -7.86 -51.74
C ARG A 1148 62.94 -9.05 -52.66
N LEU A 1149 64.18 -9.49 -52.78
CA LEU A 1149 64.59 -10.60 -53.61
C LEU A 1149 65.05 -11.75 -52.72
N PHE A 1150 64.39 -12.89 -52.85
CA PHE A 1150 64.64 -14.08 -52.04
C PHE A 1150 65.33 -15.16 -52.87
N ASN A 1151 66.22 -15.94 -52.25
CA ASN A 1151 66.67 -17.21 -52.83
C ASN A 1151 65.61 -18.31 -52.63
N THR A 1152 65.83 -19.49 -53.22
CA THR A 1152 64.89 -20.62 -53.09
C THR A 1152 64.75 -21.19 -51.67
N MET A 1153 65.63 -20.80 -50.74
CA MET A 1153 65.52 -21.16 -49.32
C MET A 1153 64.70 -20.15 -48.51
N GLY A 1154 64.19 -19.10 -49.14
CA GLY A 1154 63.38 -18.06 -48.48
C GLY A 1154 64.19 -16.95 -47.79
N ASN A 1155 65.52 -16.94 -47.94
CA ASN A 1155 66.36 -15.89 -47.38
C ASN A 1155 66.30 -14.64 -48.28
N CYS A 1156 66.05 -13.47 -47.69
CA CYS A 1156 66.11 -12.19 -48.41
C CYS A 1156 67.57 -11.83 -48.70
N ILE A 1157 67.93 -11.79 -49.98
CA ILE A 1157 69.29 -11.53 -50.46
C ILE A 1157 69.48 -10.06 -50.83
N LEU A 1158 68.42 -9.39 -51.27
CA LEU A 1158 68.44 -7.99 -51.67
C LEU A 1158 67.11 -7.34 -51.31
N SER A 1159 67.11 -6.15 -50.73
CA SER A 1159 65.87 -5.37 -50.52
C SER A 1159 66.13 -3.88 -50.58
N GLY A 1160 65.13 -3.11 -51.01
CA GLY A 1160 65.25 -1.66 -51.09
C GLY A 1160 63.98 -0.98 -51.60
N GLN A 1161 64.05 0.34 -51.72
CA GLN A 1161 63.07 1.15 -52.45
C GLN A 1161 63.57 1.36 -53.88
N PHE A 1162 62.67 1.49 -54.85
CA PHE A 1162 63.08 1.78 -56.22
C PHE A 1162 63.52 3.23 -56.35
N THR A 1163 64.80 3.44 -56.69
CA THR A 1163 65.34 4.75 -57.09
C THR A 1163 65.44 4.91 -58.62
N SER A 1164 65.28 3.80 -59.34
CA SER A 1164 65.18 3.69 -60.80
C SER A 1164 64.36 2.44 -61.15
N GLU A 1165 63.97 2.28 -62.41
CA GLU A 1165 63.25 1.08 -62.89
C GLU A 1165 64.13 -0.19 -62.97
N GLN A 1166 65.37 -0.16 -62.45
CA GLN A 1166 66.31 -1.27 -62.49
C GLN A 1166 66.83 -1.65 -61.10
N ILE A 1167 66.93 -2.96 -60.88
CA ILE A 1167 67.57 -3.56 -59.71
C ILE A 1167 68.91 -4.15 -60.16
N SER A 1168 70.02 -3.66 -59.57
CA SER A 1168 71.36 -4.22 -59.80
C SER A 1168 71.51 -5.55 -59.08
N ALA A 1169 71.84 -6.60 -59.84
CA ALA A 1169 71.89 -7.98 -59.36
C ALA A 1169 73.14 -8.72 -59.88
N SER A 1170 74.17 -7.98 -60.29
CA SER A 1170 75.41 -8.51 -60.88
C SER A 1170 76.21 -9.42 -59.94
N ASN A 1171 76.07 -9.23 -58.62
CA ASN A 1171 76.77 -10.01 -57.60
C ASN A 1171 76.03 -11.30 -57.19
N LEU A 1172 74.89 -11.62 -57.82
CA LEU A 1172 74.14 -12.84 -57.56
C LEU A 1172 74.71 -14.01 -58.37
N ILE A 1173 74.80 -15.19 -57.73
CA ILE A 1173 75.16 -16.44 -58.40
C ILE A 1173 74.03 -16.95 -59.31
N SER A 1174 74.36 -17.74 -60.32
CA SER A 1174 73.37 -18.37 -61.21
C SER A 1174 72.39 -19.23 -60.41
N GLY A 1175 71.08 -19.03 -60.61
CA GLY A 1175 70.06 -19.67 -59.79
C GLY A 1175 68.66 -19.08 -59.95
N ILE A 1176 67.70 -19.61 -59.18
CA ILE A 1176 66.31 -19.14 -59.14
C ILE A 1176 66.12 -18.20 -57.95
N TYR A 1177 65.45 -17.08 -58.19
CA TYR A 1177 65.12 -16.09 -57.18
C TYR A 1177 63.63 -15.73 -57.23
N ILE A 1178 63.08 -15.25 -56.13
CA ILE A 1178 61.72 -14.72 -56.04
C ILE A 1178 61.80 -13.23 -55.73
N LEU A 1179 61.34 -12.39 -56.65
CA LEU A 1179 61.23 -10.95 -56.46
C LEU A 1179 59.84 -10.62 -55.94
N GLU A 1180 59.75 -10.15 -54.71
CA GLU A 1180 58.57 -9.55 -54.13
C GLU A 1180 58.62 -8.04 -54.34
N ILE A 1181 57.54 -7.45 -54.85
CA ILE A 1181 57.33 -6.00 -54.96
C ILE A 1181 56.12 -5.66 -54.10
N SER A 1182 56.22 -4.60 -53.28
CA SER A 1182 55.16 -4.19 -52.37
C SER A 1182 54.95 -2.69 -52.37
N GLN A 1183 53.69 -2.29 -52.24
CA GLN A 1183 53.25 -0.90 -52.07
C GLN A 1183 52.18 -0.90 -50.98
N ASN A 1184 52.42 -0.18 -49.88
CA ASN A 1184 51.57 -0.21 -48.68
C ASN A 1184 51.27 -1.65 -48.21
N SER A 1185 50.00 -2.08 -48.24
CA SER A 1185 49.53 -3.40 -47.81
C SER A 1185 49.41 -4.43 -48.94
N SER A 1186 49.77 -4.07 -50.18
CA SER A 1186 49.64 -4.94 -51.35
C SER A 1186 50.99 -5.48 -51.82
N ARG A 1187 51.05 -6.75 -52.26
CA ARG A 1187 52.29 -7.43 -52.69
C ARG A 1187 52.11 -8.18 -54.01
N SER A 1188 53.20 -8.35 -54.77
CA SER A 1188 53.29 -9.26 -55.92
C SER A 1188 54.61 -10.00 -55.89
N MET A 1189 54.63 -11.25 -56.36
CA MET A 1189 55.84 -12.07 -56.42
C MET A 1189 56.12 -12.56 -57.84
N TYR A 1190 57.37 -12.47 -58.27
CA TYR A 1190 57.85 -12.88 -59.59
C TYR A 1190 59.01 -13.86 -59.46
N LYS A 1191 58.93 -14.99 -60.15
CA LYS A 1191 60.04 -15.96 -60.23
C LYS A 1191 61.03 -15.51 -61.29
N LEU A 1192 62.29 -15.35 -60.93
CA LEU A 1192 63.38 -14.92 -61.80
C LEU A 1192 64.49 -15.97 -61.86
N ILE A 1193 65.17 -16.04 -63.00
CA ILE A 1193 66.29 -16.93 -63.27
C ILE A 1193 67.51 -16.07 -63.58
N LYS A 1194 68.57 -16.21 -62.79
CA LYS A 1194 69.89 -15.59 -63.05
C LYS A 1194 70.72 -16.55 -63.89
N LYS A 1195 71.17 -16.09 -65.07
CA LYS A 1195 72.12 -16.84 -65.91
C LYS A 1195 73.49 -16.90 -65.26
#